data_AF-A0A7Z9GZB1-F1
#
_entry.id   AF-A0A7Z9GZB1-F1
#
_cell.length_a   1.000
_cell.length_b   1.000
_cell.length_c   1.000
_cell.angle_alpha   90.00
_cell.angle_beta   90.00
_cell.angle_gamma   90.00
#
_symmetry.space_group_name_H-M   'P 1'
#
loop_
_entity.id
_entity.type
_entity.pdbx_description
1 polymer ?
#
loop_
_entity_poly.entity_id
_entity_poly.type
_entity_poly.pdbx_seq_one_letter_code
_entity_poly.pdbx_strand_id
1 'polypeptide(L)'
;MNRWSLTRGLLVASAILLTWEECQAQSRGLFRRRSATAARTGRTAYSFLSLLDQLDAAVPKQLKDCSPVTAQQVADISKRLLETAADEVWSAQRRWNETAQQRGASRDAQEGIQLLQALLETRRFVDAQWSAMITLRHRFARLPESESRQQQLRSYLTIASGLIDLSGRFRYLLRDAIDEIAYVLDPFPDQFNQMIWLLTKERVSIAAEVLDYVLFEPDPEGGAVAYPERTRALVLELLAACRAAESLPTLANLLRSPEVTIPLKVRAAEIIREIGLPQDPWPGQDPELPAPSIRAGELFELASQWSQRGLDRNMRMRLLTLLRWLDERRRLGVTGNSLRVAGNDVRAGDWLLMRNPSPYNRFTDLSPGLFTHVGVVAEVTDGEGRRHFVIVDLPERGDRIPVTNVDIYLQRTLHYWFLRHWDLGFGQRMGKTVAHWIGRPTHFDLTFRTERVRQQPRPLPADAEIHTYCAGLLLMCALQNGGRERDFFPIGEQAAPGLAADNLKQLGVMMGHDVVSPTGAIFGSSMQLVARSEPMYEPGREIRESIYDFFAQQIVSRPVRLTPTFSQQLRQRLAALSVNSPWLAKALAKANNVSERIDLEAAAKIAIAVETLDQIVEENQSQFEEARSTFSEEVESSPGALKKSSPERQRAMLRERHQQLWQLWQQSQLTPRQLRRELVQYYVRRGEEAVMSRFFQETSP
;
A
#
# COMPACT_ATOMS: atom_id res chain seq x y z
N MET A 1 21.06 -24.78 32.31
CA MET A 1 21.96 -24.80 31.13
C MET A 1 21.34 -25.71 30.06
N ASN A 2 20.67 -25.15 29.04
CA ASN A 2 20.03 -25.92 27.97
C ASN A 2 20.70 -25.61 26.62
N ARG A 3 21.74 -26.38 26.25
CA ARG A 3 22.41 -26.29 24.95
C ARG A 3 21.59 -26.86 23.77
N TRP A 4 20.36 -27.34 24.02
CA TRP A 4 19.53 -28.04 23.03
C TRP A 4 18.49 -27.16 22.30
N SER A 5 18.21 -25.93 22.75
CA SER A 5 17.24 -25.03 22.06
C SER A 5 17.89 -24.12 21.01
N LEU A 6 19.18 -23.79 21.17
CA LEU A 6 19.95 -22.96 20.23
C LEU A 6 20.20 -23.66 18.89
N THR A 7 20.38 -24.99 18.89
CA THR A 7 20.66 -25.79 17.68
C THR A 7 19.46 -25.91 16.76
N ARG A 8 18.21 -25.97 17.28
CA ARG A 8 17.00 -25.99 16.46
C ARG A 8 16.70 -24.64 15.80
N GLY A 9 16.92 -23.52 16.51
CA GLY A 9 16.79 -22.18 15.93
C GLY A 9 17.79 -21.91 14.81
N LEU A 10 19.04 -22.37 14.97
CA LEU A 10 20.08 -22.31 13.93
C LEU A 10 19.75 -23.21 12.73
N LEU A 11 19.25 -24.43 12.94
CA LEU A 11 18.87 -25.34 11.85
C LEU A 11 17.69 -24.82 11.02
N VAL A 12 16.69 -24.19 11.65
CA VAL A 12 15.56 -23.58 10.93
C VAL A 12 16.01 -22.33 10.17
N ALA A 13 16.85 -21.47 10.76
CA ALA A 13 17.41 -20.31 10.07
C ALA A 13 18.33 -20.72 8.90
N SER A 14 19.12 -21.77 9.05
CA SER A 14 19.96 -22.34 7.98
C SER A 14 19.13 -23.01 6.88
N ALA A 15 18.05 -23.72 7.21
CA ALA A 15 17.14 -24.31 6.22
C ALA A 15 16.38 -23.25 5.41
N ILE A 16 15.99 -22.14 6.04
CA ILE A 16 15.39 -20.98 5.36
C ILE A 16 16.43 -20.29 4.46
N LEU A 17 17.68 -20.15 4.91
CA LEU A 17 18.77 -19.59 4.10
C LEU A 17 19.12 -20.48 2.90
N LEU A 18 19.17 -21.81 3.08
CA LEU A 18 19.47 -22.78 2.01
C LEU A 18 18.36 -22.83 0.95
N THR A 19 17.08 -22.91 1.35
CA THR A 19 15.95 -22.87 0.41
C THR A 19 15.84 -21.54 -0.33
N TRP A 20 16.27 -20.45 0.29
CA TRP A 20 16.36 -19.12 -0.33
C TRP A 20 17.51 -19.01 -1.34
N GLU A 21 18.72 -19.48 -0.98
CA GLU A 21 19.86 -19.54 -1.89
C GLU A 21 19.57 -20.45 -3.09
N GLU A 22 18.86 -21.57 -2.88
CA GLU A 22 18.36 -22.42 -3.95
C GLU A 22 17.33 -21.69 -4.82
N CYS A 23 16.35 -20.98 -4.25
CA CYS A 23 15.41 -20.17 -5.04
C CYS A 23 16.11 -19.05 -5.85
N GLN A 24 17.12 -18.39 -5.28
CA GLN A 24 17.91 -17.38 -5.98
C GLN A 24 18.82 -17.99 -7.05
N ALA A 25 19.41 -19.16 -6.80
CA ALA A 25 20.22 -19.88 -7.77
C ALA A 25 19.35 -20.43 -8.91
N GLN A 26 18.12 -20.85 -8.62
CA GLN A 26 17.17 -21.37 -9.60
C GLN A 26 16.57 -20.25 -10.45
N SER A 27 16.26 -19.09 -9.86
CA SER A 27 15.83 -17.90 -10.62
C SER A 27 16.95 -17.35 -11.49
N ARG A 28 18.20 -17.28 -10.99
CA ARG A 28 19.39 -16.90 -11.76
C ARG A 28 19.73 -17.92 -12.85
N GLY A 29 19.61 -19.21 -12.56
CA GLY A 29 19.88 -20.31 -13.48
C GLY A 29 18.85 -20.38 -14.61
N LEU A 30 17.58 -20.18 -14.29
CA LEU A 30 16.50 -20.05 -15.28
C LEU A 30 16.64 -18.77 -16.10
N PHE A 31 16.99 -17.64 -15.49
CA PHE A 31 17.23 -16.38 -16.19
C PHE A 31 18.44 -16.49 -17.13
N ARG A 32 19.63 -16.89 -16.63
CA ARG A 32 20.82 -17.06 -17.48
C ARG A 32 20.63 -18.11 -18.57
N ARG A 33 19.95 -19.23 -18.31
CA ARG A 33 19.62 -20.20 -19.36
C ARG A 33 18.61 -19.63 -20.35
N ARG A 34 17.60 -18.89 -19.93
CA ARG A 34 16.63 -18.27 -20.86
C ARG A 34 17.23 -17.11 -21.64
N SER A 35 18.02 -16.23 -21.04
CA SER A 35 18.78 -15.18 -21.72
C SER A 35 19.80 -15.78 -22.70
N ALA A 36 20.48 -16.87 -22.35
CA ALA A 36 21.40 -17.57 -23.27
C ALA A 36 20.68 -18.36 -24.38
N THR A 37 19.48 -18.90 -24.12
CA THR A 37 18.65 -19.57 -25.14
C THR A 37 17.95 -18.55 -26.04
N ALA A 38 17.58 -17.38 -25.50
CA ALA A 38 17.05 -16.23 -26.22
C ALA A 38 18.12 -15.57 -27.11
N ALA A 39 19.36 -15.47 -26.63
CA ALA A 39 20.50 -15.03 -27.44
C ALA A 39 20.79 -15.98 -28.62
N ARG A 40 20.51 -17.29 -28.46
CA ARG A 40 20.67 -18.30 -29.52
C ARG A 40 19.55 -18.31 -30.57
N THR A 41 18.41 -17.66 -30.32
CA THR A 41 17.26 -17.59 -31.24
C THR A 41 17.10 -16.24 -31.94
N GLY A 42 18.05 -15.30 -31.75
CA GLY A 42 18.11 -14.05 -32.51
C GLY A 42 16.99 -13.05 -32.23
N ARG A 43 16.23 -13.20 -31.14
CA ARG A 43 15.16 -12.26 -30.75
C ARG A 43 15.15 -12.01 -29.24
N THR A 44 16.00 -11.11 -28.76
CA THR A 44 15.59 -10.26 -27.63
C THR A 44 14.83 -9.09 -28.22
N ALA A 45 13.52 -9.27 -28.44
CA ALA A 45 12.68 -8.27 -29.12
C ALA A 45 12.47 -6.99 -28.29
N TYR A 46 12.76 -7.02 -26.99
CA TYR A 46 12.49 -5.91 -26.07
C TYR A 46 13.76 -5.36 -25.43
N SER A 47 13.98 -4.07 -25.64
CA SER A 47 15.19 -3.36 -25.23
C SER A 47 15.39 -3.29 -23.70
N PHE A 48 14.29 -3.28 -22.92
CA PHE A 48 14.33 -3.16 -21.46
C PHE A 48 14.87 -4.40 -20.73
N LEU A 49 14.89 -5.58 -21.35
CA LEU A 49 15.38 -6.80 -20.68
C LEU A 49 16.88 -6.71 -20.35
N SER A 50 17.65 -5.99 -21.16
CA SER A 50 19.08 -5.77 -20.92
C SER A 50 19.38 -4.94 -19.66
N LEU A 51 18.42 -4.12 -19.22
CA LEU A 51 18.55 -3.29 -18.02
C LEU A 51 18.40 -4.11 -16.73
N LEU A 52 17.84 -5.33 -16.81
CA LEU A 52 17.71 -6.22 -15.64
C LEU A 52 19.08 -6.70 -15.14
N ASP A 53 20.01 -7.00 -16.04
CA ASP A 53 21.38 -7.39 -15.65
C ASP A 53 22.13 -6.24 -14.95
N GLN A 54 21.93 -5.01 -15.44
CA GLN A 54 22.47 -3.81 -14.78
C GLN A 54 21.87 -3.63 -13.38
N LEU A 55 20.55 -3.85 -13.25
CA LEU A 55 19.87 -3.77 -11.96
C LEU A 55 20.36 -4.88 -11.00
N ASP A 56 20.56 -6.11 -11.46
CA ASP A 56 21.08 -7.20 -10.59
C ASP A 56 22.45 -6.84 -10.01
N ALA A 57 23.32 -6.30 -10.87
CA ALA A 57 24.68 -5.93 -10.51
C ALA A 57 24.71 -4.74 -9.55
N ALA A 58 23.79 -3.77 -9.72
CA ALA A 58 23.71 -2.59 -8.88
C ALA A 58 23.07 -2.86 -7.50
N VAL A 59 22.07 -3.74 -7.41
CA VAL A 59 21.38 -4.00 -6.14
C VAL A 59 22.32 -4.70 -5.13
N PRO A 60 22.57 -4.09 -3.95
CA PRO A 60 23.46 -4.64 -2.93
C PRO A 60 23.13 -6.08 -2.53
N LYS A 61 24.17 -6.91 -2.40
CA LYS A 61 24.05 -8.26 -1.82
C LYS A 61 24.64 -8.33 -0.40
N GLN A 62 25.42 -7.33 -0.01
CA GLN A 62 25.98 -7.18 1.34
C GLN A 62 25.78 -5.75 1.84
N LEU A 63 25.81 -5.57 3.17
CA LEU A 63 25.62 -4.25 3.78
C LEU A 63 26.67 -3.23 3.36
N LYS A 64 27.91 -3.68 3.17
CA LYS A 64 29.03 -2.81 2.76
C LYS A 64 28.82 -2.20 1.37
N ASP A 65 28.00 -2.82 0.54
CA ASP A 65 27.70 -2.37 -0.82
C ASP A 65 26.58 -1.33 -0.83
N CYS A 66 25.93 -1.07 0.32
CA CYS A 66 24.94 0.00 0.46
C CYS A 66 25.67 1.34 0.58
N SER A 67 25.81 2.04 -0.54
CA SER A 67 26.45 3.35 -0.61
C SER A 67 25.56 4.38 -1.35
N PRO A 68 25.80 5.70 -1.19
CA PRO A 68 25.06 6.72 -1.93
C PRO A 68 25.21 6.57 -3.45
N VAL A 69 26.39 6.17 -3.92
CA VAL A 69 26.65 5.91 -5.35
C VAL A 69 25.79 4.75 -5.84
N THR A 70 25.72 3.67 -5.08
CA THR A 70 24.89 2.51 -5.40
C THR A 70 23.40 2.86 -5.39
N ALA A 71 22.97 3.68 -4.42
CA ALA A 71 21.59 4.16 -4.35
C ALA A 71 21.20 4.97 -5.59
N GLN A 72 22.07 5.89 -6.02
CA GLN A 72 21.86 6.66 -7.25
C GLN A 72 21.83 5.77 -8.49
N GLN A 73 22.77 4.82 -8.61
CA GLN A 73 22.81 3.88 -9.73
C GLN A 73 21.53 3.05 -9.83
N VAL A 74 21.03 2.51 -8.72
CA VAL A 74 19.76 1.78 -8.70
C VAL A 74 18.61 2.68 -9.12
N ALA A 75 18.55 3.92 -8.65
CA ALA A 75 17.51 4.87 -9.05
C ALA A 75 17.53 5.16 -10.56
N ASP A 76 18.71 5.44 -11.13
CA ASP A 76 18.88 5.75 -12.56
C ASP A 76 18.54 4.54 -13.45
N ILE A 77 18.94 3.33 -13.05
CA ILE A 77 18.58 2.10 -13.77
C ILE A 77 17.07 1.85 -13.67
N SER A 78 16.48 2.01 -12.49
CA SER A 78 15.05 1.80 -12.26
C SER A 78 14.20 2.74 -13.12
N LYS A 79 14.60 4.01 -13.21
CA LYS A 79 13.96 5.01 -14.07
C LYS A 79 14.02 4.60 -15.53
N ARG A 80 15.22 4.31 -16.06
CA ARG A 80 15.39 3.88 -17.46
C ARG A 80 14.60 2.60 -17.76
N LEU A 81 14.61 1.63 -16.85
CA LEU A 81 13.88 0.37 -17.01
C LEU A 81 12.37 0.62 -17.17
N LEU A 82 11.78 1.46 -16.33
CA LEU A 82 10.36 1.78 -16.40
C LEU A 82 10.00 2.63 -17.63
N GLU A 83 10.88 3.54 -18.05
CA GLU A 83 10.71 4.34 -19.28
C GLU A 83 10.72 3.44 -20.51
N THR A 84 11.78 2.64 -20.68
CA THR A 84 11.92 1.74 -21.82
C THR A 84 10.80 0.70 -21.88
N ALA A 85 10.44 0.07 -20.75
CA ALA A 85 9.35 -0.92 -20.73
C ALA A 85 8.01 -0.34 -21.20
N ALA A 86 7.75 0.91 -20.89
CA ALA A 86 6.51 1.54 -21.29
C ALA A 86 6.52 2.09 -22.70
N ASP A 87 7.67 2.56 -23.18
CA ASP A 87 7.83 2.93 -24.58
C ASP A 87 7.59 1.72 -25.50
N GLU A 88 7.99 0.51 -25.07
CA GLU A 88 7.67 -0.75 -25.76
C GLU A 88 6.16 -1.04 -25.75
N VAL A 89 5.49 -0.96 -24.58
CA VAL A 89 4.03 -1.15 -24.48
C VAL A 89 3.29 -0.20 -25.40
N TRP A 90 3.65 1.08 -25.36
CA TRP A 90 3.02 2.09 -26.18
C TRP A 90 3.30 1.90 -27.67
N SER A 91 4.54 1.54 -28.02
CA SER A 91 4.89 1.29 -29.42
C SER A 91 4.14 0.08 -29.97
N ALA A 92 3.90 -0.95 -29.16
CA ALA A 92 3.06 -2.08 -29.52
C ALA A 92 1.60 -1.64 -29.69
N GLN A 93 1.05 -0.87 -28.76
CA GLN A 93 -0.31 -0.33 -28.86
C GLN A 93 -0.55 0.48 -30.13
N ARG A 94 0.38 1.38 -30.50
CA ARG A 94 0.29 2.14 -31.76
C ARG A 94 0.25 1.22 -32.98
N ARG A 95 1.13 0.20 -33.02
CA ARG A 95 1.13 -0.78 -34.10
C ARG A 95 -0.21 -1.50 -34.20
N TRP A 96 -0.77 -1.94 -33.07
CA TRP A 96 -2.07 -2.62 -33.03
C TRP A 96 -3.22 -1.73 -33.52
N ASN A 97 -3.21 -0.45 -33.17
CA ASN A 97 -4.23 0.51 -33.63
C ASN A 97 -4.12 0.76 -35.15
N GLU A 98 -2.91 0.82 -35.70
CA GLU A 98 -2.66 0.95 -37.13
C GLU A 98 -3.09 -0.31 -37.90
N THR A 99 -2.81 -1.51 -37.38
CA THR A 99 -3.12 -2.79 -38.02
C THR A 99 -4.55 -3.28 -37.82
N ALA A 100 -5.25 -2.82 -36.80
CA ALA A 100 -6.69 -3.06 -36.60
C ALA A 100 -7.50 -2.62 -37.84
N GLN A 101 -7.00 -1.64 -38.61
CA GLN A 101 -7.58 -1.21 -39.88
C GLN A 101 -7.24 -2.14 -41.07
N GLN A 102 -6.29 -3.07 -40.96
CA GLN A 102 -5.65 -3.78 -42.10
C GLN A 102 -5.65 -5.33 -42.06
N ARG A 103 -6.52 -6.02 -41.31
CA ARG A 103 -6.63 -7.52 -41.26
C ARG A 103 -5.36 -8.27 -40.78
N GLY A 104 -4.38 -7.61 -40.14
CA GLY A 104 -3.13 -8.21 -39.62
C GLY A 104 -3.23 -8.94 -38.25
N ALA A 105 -4.44 -9.12 -37.74
CA ALA A 105 -4.72 -9.28 -36.32
C ALA A 105 -4.11 -10.53 -35.62
N SER A 106 -3.74 -11.59 -36.35
CA SER A 106 -3.09 -12.78 -35.75
C SER A 106 -1.65 -12.54 -35.30
N ARG A 107 -0.91 -11.66 -36.00
CA ARG A 107 0.47 -11.30 -35.62
C ARG A 107 0.48 -10.44 -34.35
N ASP A 108 -0.47 -9.52 -34.25
CA ASP A 108 -0.65 -8.60 -33.13
C ASP A 108 -0.97 -9.35 -31.84
N ALA A 109 -1.86 -10.35 -31.92
CA ALA A 109 -2.18 -11.23 -30.80
C ALA A 109 -0.94 -11.95 -30.23
N GLN A 110 -0.08 -12.49 -31.10
CA GLN A 110 1.13 -13.20 -30.67
C GLN A 110 2.20 -12.24 -30.13
N GLU A 111 2.26 -11.01 -30.65
CA GLU A 111 3.12 -9.94 -30.13
C GLU A 111 2.69 -9.50 -28.73
N GLY A 112 1.38 -9.31 -28.50
CA GLY A 112 0.80 -8.99 -27.19
C GLY A 112 1.17 -10.02 -26.11
N ILE A 113 1.01 -11.31 -26.41
CA ILE A 113 1.41 -12.39 -25.48
C ILE A 113 2.92 -12.34 -25.16
N GLN A 114 3.78 -12.09 -26.16
CA GLN A 114 5.22 -11.99 -25.95
C GLN A 114 5.61 -10.77 -25.10
N LEU A 115 4.97 -9.63 -25.36
CA LEU A 115 5.17 -8.41 -24.57
C LEU A 115 4.77 -8.64 -23.11
N LEU A 116 3.60 -9.24 -22.88
CA LEU A 116 3.14 -9.57 -21.54
C LEU A 116 4.14 -10.49 -20.82
N GLN A 117 4.60 -11.56 -21.48
CA GLN A 117 5.62 -12.45 -20.92
C GLN A 117 6.88 -11.69 -20.48
N ALA A 118 7.39 -10.77 -21.32
CA ALA A 118 8.57 -9.97 -20.99
C ALA A 118 8.32 -9.05 -19.77
N LEU A 119 7.17 -8.39 -19.70
CA LEU A 119 6.80 -7.54 -18.56
C LEU A 119 6.66 -8.34 -17.26
N LEU A 120 6.06 -9.53 -17.32
CA LEU A 120 5.93 -10.42 -16.16
C LEU A 120 7.29 -10.92 -15.68
N GLU A 121 8.21 -11.24 -16.59
CA GLU A 121 9.58 -11.61 -16.24
C GLU A 121 10.33 -10.46 -15.56
N THR A 122 10.18 -9.23 -16.06
CA THR A 122 10.73 -8.02 -15.45
C THR A 122 10.17 -7.79 -14.05
N ARG A 123 8.85 -7.86 -13.86
CA ARG A 123 8.23 -7.71 -12.54
C ARG A 123 8.77 -8.74 -11.56
N ARG A 124 8.76 -10.03 -11.93
CA ARG A 124 9.25 -11.11 -11.07
C ARG A 124 10.71 -10.88 -10.65
N PHE A 125 11.52 -10.36 -11.56
CA PHE A 125 12.90 -10.00 -11.27
C PHE A 125 13.00 -8.86 -10.25
N VAL A 126 12.25 -7.76 -10.44
CA VAL A 126 12.23 -6.62 -9.50
C VAL A 126 11.77 -7.06 -8.11
N ASP A 127 10.70 -7.85 -8.02
CA ASP A 127 10.16 -8.35 -6.75
C ASP A 127 11.15 -9.28 -6.04
N ALA A 128 11.96 -10.03 -6.79
CA ALA A 128 13.04 -10.86 -6.23
C ALA A 128 14.17 -10.01 -5.65
N GLN A 129 14.57 -8.92 -6.32
CA GLN A 129 15.58 -7.97 -5.81
C GLN A 129 15.10 -7.30 -4.53
N TRP A 130 13.84 -6.84 -4.52
CA TRP A 130 13.24 -6.26 -3.32
C TRP A 130 13.23 -7.25 -2.15
N SER A 131 12.80 -8.49 -2.40
CA SER A 131 12.74 -9.54 -1.36
C SER A 131 14.15 -9.90 -0.82
N ALA A 132 15.18 -9.84 -1.66
CA ALA A 132 16.56 -9.99 -1.24
C ALA A 132 17.02 -8.84 -0.32
N MET A 133 16.70 -7.59 -0.68
CA MET A 133 16.98 -6.41 0.14
C MET A 133 16.30 -6.49 1.51
N ILE A 134 15.04 -6.93 1.58
CA ILE A 134 14.32 -7.12 2.84
C ILE A 134 15.12 -8.02 3.80
N THR A 135 15.78 -9.06 3.29
CA THR A 135 16.54 -10.01 4.12
C THR A 135 17.80 -9.40 4.73
N LEU A 136 18.39 -8.38 4.10
CA LEU A 136 19.59 -7.71 4.61
C LEU A 136 19.33 -6.91 5.90
N ARG A 137 18.10 -6.44 6.14
CA ARG A 137 17.78 -5.52 7.24
C ARG A 137 18.25 -6.00 8.61
N HIS A 138 18.10 -7.28 8.93
CA HIS A 138 18.45 -7.82 10.26
C HIS A 138 19.96 -7.79 10.56
N ARG A 139 20.81 -7.59 9.55
CA ARG A 139 22.26 -7.56 9.73
C ARG A 139 22.75 -6.22 10.28
N PHE A 140 22.00 -5.13 10.12
CA PHE A 140 22.40 -3.79 10.59
C PHE A 140 22.53 -3.71 12.11
N ALA A 141 21.67 -4.42 12.85
CA ALA A 141 21.70 -4.49 14.31
C ALA A 141 23.03 -5.06 14.87
N ARG A 142 23.82 -5.75 14.03
CA ARG A 142 25.11 -6.36 14.42
C ARG A 142 26.31 -5.46 14.12
N LEU A 143 26.11 -4.37 13.39
CA LEU A 143 27.18 -3.43 13.07
C LEU A 143 27.38 -2.45 14.23
N PRO A 144 28.63 -2.08 14.57
CA PRO A 144 28.89 -1.06 15.57
C PRO A 144 28.29 0.28 15.14
N GLU A 145 27.82 1.07 16.10
CA GLU A 145 27.36 2.43 15.86
C GLU A 145 28.53 3.28 15.35
N SER A 146 28.35 3.80 14.14
CA SER A 146 29.37 4.59 13.42
C SER A 146 28.68 5.39 12.32
N GLU A 147 29.34 6.45 11.86
CA GLU A 147 28.89 7.23 10.71
C GLU A 147 28.77 6.36 9.45
N SER A 148 29.69 5.39 9.27
CA SER A 148 29.63 4.42 8.17
C SER A 148 28.37 3.55 8.23
N ARG A 149 28.00 3.04 9.41
CA ARG A 149 26.73 2.30 9.61
C ARG A 149 25.52 3.17 9.25
N GLN A 150 25.52 4.43 9.68
CA GLN A 150 24.42 5.36 9.39
C GLN A 150 24.29 5.65 7.89
N GLN A 151 25.41 5.88 7.19
CA GLN A 151 25.41 6.07 5.74
C GLN A 151 24.92 4.82 4.99
N GLN A 152 25.30 3.63 5.44
CA GLN A 152 24.82 2.37 4.89
C GLN A 152 23.31 2.17 5.13
N LEU A 153 22.80 2.53 6.31
CA LEU A 153 21.37 2.49 6.63
C LEU A 153 20.56 3.40 5.70
N ARG A 154 20.99 4.66 5.54
CA ARG A 154 20.33 5.60 4.62
C ARG A 154 20.35 5.10 3.18
N SER A 155 21.50 4.60 2.73
CA SER A 155 21.63 4.04 1.37
C SER A 155 20.74 2.81 1.17
N TYR A 156 20.67 1.93 2.17
CA TYR A 156 19.77 0.78 2.18
C TYR A 156 18.30 1.19 2.06
N LEU A 157 17.87 2.16 2.86
CA LEU A 157 16.50 2.65 2.86
C LEU A 157 16.14 3.33 1.53
N THR A 158 17.04 4.15 0.97
CA THR A 158 16.85 4.75 -0.36
C THR A 158 16.68 3.69 -1.44
N ILE A 159 17.53 2.65 -1.45
CA ILE A 159 17.44 1.55 -2.41
C ILE A 159 16.15 0.76 -2.21
N ALA A 160 15.81 0.42 -0.97
CA ALA A 160 14.60 -0.32 -0.66
C ALA A 160 13.34 0.46 -1.08
N SER A 161 13.27 1.76 -0.77
CA SER A 161 12.19 2.65 -1.20
C SER A 161 12.09 2.67 -2.72
N GLY A 162 13.21 2.90 -3.42
CA GLY A 162 13.23 2.93 -4.88
C GLY A 162 12.77 1.62 -5.54
N LEU A 163 13.09 0.46 -4.95
CA LEU A 163 12.61 -0.83 -5.43
C LEU A 163 11.11 -1.06 -5.15
N ILE A 164 10.59 -0.59 -4.01
CA ILE A 164 9.14 -0.59 -3.72
C ILE A 164 8.42 0.27 -4.75
N ASP A 165 8.94 1.47 -5.01
CA ASP A 165 8.37 2.42 -5.97
C ASP A 165 8.40 1.86 -7.39
N LEU A 166 9.52 1.23 -7.78
CA LEU A 166 9.65 0.55 -9.06
C LEU A 166 8.63 -0.58 -9.21
N SER A 167 8.48 -1.45 -8.19
CA SER A 167 7.52 -2.57 -8.20
C SER A 167 6.09 -2.05 -8.38
N GLY A 168 5.68 -1.03 -7.64
CA GLY A 168 4.32 -0.51 -7.75
C GLY A 168 4.05 0.28 -9.04
N ARG A 169 5.05 0.99 -9.59
CA ARG A 169 4.94 1.61 -10.93
C ARG A 169 4.87 0.56 -12.04
N PHE A 170 5.58 -0.56 -11.90
CA PHE A 170 5.44 -1.71 -12.80
C PHE A 170 4.09 -2.40 -12.67
N ARG A 171 3.52 -2.50 -11.46
CA ARG A 171 2.14 -2.98 -11.25
C ARG A 171 1.14 -2.14 -12.03
N TYR A 172 1.27 -0.81 -12.00
CA TYR A 172 0.44 0.09 -12.80
C TYR A 172 0.69 -0.06 -14.31
N LEU A 173 1.96 -0.16 -14.76
CA LEU A 173 2.26 -0.41 -16.17
C LEU A 173 1.67 -1.74 -16.68
N LEU A 174 1.69 -2.78 -15.86
CA LEU A 174 1.05 -4.06 -16.17
C LEU A 174 -0.46 -3.93 -16.27
N ARG A 175 -1.11 -3.11 -15.43
CA ARG A 175 -2.53 -2.79 -15.56
C ARG A 175 -2.84 -2.28 -16.97
N ASP A 176 -2.14 -1.21 -17.37
CA ASP A 176 -2.30 -0.57 -18.68
C ASP A 176 -2.02 -1.58 -19.82
N ALA A 177 -0.93 -2.35 -19.73
CA ALA A 177 -0.58 -3.31 -20.76
C ALA A 177 -1.59 -4.47 -20.87
N ILE A 178 -2.11 -4.97 -19.76
CA ILE A 178 -3.09 -6.07 -19.76
C ILE A 178 -4.40 -5.61 -20.37
N ASP A 179 -4.86 -4.40 -20.05
CA ASP A 179 -6.09 -3.84 -20.60
C ASP A 179 -6.03 -3.74 -22.13
N GLU A 180 -4.94 -3.18 -22.65
CA GLU A 180 -4.70 -3.06 -24.10
C GLU A 180 -4.55 -4.42 -24.79
N ILE A 181 -3.81 -5.35 -24.17
CA ILE A 181 -3.64 -6.70 -24.72
C ILE A 181 -4.97 -7.45 -24.69
N ALA A 182 -5.78 -7.30 -23.64
CA ALA A 182 -7.10 -7.90 -23.54
C ALA A 182 -7.99 -7.43 -24.70
N TYR A 183 -7.99 -6.13 -24.98
CA TYR A 183 -8.73 -5.55 -26.11
C TYR A 183 -8.28 -6.15 -27.45
N VAL A 184 -6.97 -6.24 -27.70
CA VAL A 184 -6.43 -6.84 -28.94
C VAL A 184 -6.75 -8.33 -29.07
N LEU A 185 -6.79 -9.05 -27.93
CA LEU A 185 -7.05 -10.48 -27.89
C LEU A 185 -8.55 -10.83 -27.85
N ASP A 186 -9.44 -9.86 -27.68
CA ASP A 186 -10.88 -10.09 -27.61
C ASP A 186 -11.44 -10.91 -28.79
N PRO A 187 -11.02 -10.65 -30.06
CA PRO A 187 -11.46 -11.46 -31.21
C PRO A 187 -10.82 -12.86 -31.27
N PHE A 188 -9.92 -13.21 -30.35
CA PHE A 188 -9.08 -14.41 -30.37
C PHE A 188 -9.21 -15.23 -29.07
N PRO A 189 -10.30 -16.00 -28.89
CA PRO A 189 -10.61 -16.65 -27.62
C PRO A 189 -9.52 -17.57 -27.08
N ASP A 190 -8.79 -18.29 -27.95
CA ASP A 190 -7.72 -19.19 -27.52
C ASP A 190 -6.51 -18.43 -26.97
N GLN A 191 -6.12 -17.33 -27.62
CA GLN A 191 -5.04 -16.45 -27.18
C GLN A 191 -5.44 -15.66 -25.93
N PHE A 192 -6.69 -15.19 -25.85
CA PHE A 192 -7.23 -14.56 -24.65
C PHE A 192 -7.20 -15.52 -23.45
N ASN A 193 -7.65 -16.76 -23.63
CA ASN A 193 -7.57 -17.80 -22.61
C ASN A 193 -6.12 -18.15 -22.23
N GLN A 194 -5.20 -18.14 -23.21
CA GLN A 194 -3.76 -18.32 -22.96
C GLN A 194 -3.18 -17.18 -22.10
N MET A 195 -3.61 -15.93 -22.36
CA MET A 195 -3.26 -14.78 -21.54
C MET A 195 -3.72 -14.97 -20.09
N ILE A 196 -4.99 -15.31 -19.86
CA ILE A 196 -5.53 -15.54 -18.51
C ILE A 196 -4.75 -16.65 -17.81
N TRP A 197 -4.45 -17.76 -18.50
CA TRP A 197 -3.65 -18.84 -17.94
C TRP A 197 -2.24 -18.39 -17.52
N LEU A 198 -1.58 -17.59 -18.35
CA LEU A 198 -0.26 -17.03 -18.05
C LEU A 198 -0.31 -16.13 -16.81
N LEU A 199 -1.30 -15.24 -16.75
CA LEU A 199 -1.53 -14.32 -15.63
C LEU A 199 -1.85 -15.09 -14.33
N THR A 200 -2.60 -16.18 -14.43
CA THR A 200 -2.94 -17.07 -13.31
C THR A 200 -1.70 -17.77 -12.79
N LYS A 201 -0.88 -18.32 -13.69
CA LYS A 201 0.36 -19.03 -13.35
C LYS A 201 1.35 -18.12 -12.63
N GLU A 202 1.53 -16.90 -13.11
CA GLU A 202 2.45 -15.92 -12.49
C GLU A 202 1.78 -15.12 -11.34
N ARG A 203 0.51 -15.41 -11.01
CA ARG A 203 -0.27 -14.81 -9.91
C ARG A 203 -0.32 -13.28 -9.96
N VAL A 204 -0.66 -12.75 -11.12
CA VAL A 204 -0.67 -11.31 -11.41
C VAL A 204 -1.93 -10.68 -10.80
N SER A 205 -1.84 -10.22 -9.55
CA SER A 205 -2.94 -9.61 -8.78
C SER A 205 -3.72 -8.55 -9.56
N ILE A 206 -3.04 -7.58 -10.16
CA ILE A 206 -3.65 -6.48 -10.91
C ILE A 206 -4.46 -6.95 -12.14
N ALA A 207 -4.14 -8.12 -12.69
CA ALA A 207 -4.92 -8.69 -13.79
C ALA A 207 -6.32 -9.11 -13.35
N ALA A 208 -6.47 -9.53 -12.09
CA ALA A 208 -7.76 -9.93 -11.53
C ALA A 208 -8.70 -8.72 -11.41
N GLU A 209 -8.18 -7.51 -11.22
CA GLU A 209 -8.95 -6.27 -11.25
C GLU A 209 -9.30 -5.88 -12.69
N VAL A 210 -8.33 -5.94 -13.62
CA VAL A 210 -8.54 -5.52 -15.02
C VAL A 210 -9.52 -6.44 -15.77
N LEU A 211 -9.52 -7.74 -15.47
CA LEU A 211 -10.29 -8.73 -16.23
C LEU A 211 -11.60 -9.14 -15.56
N ASP A 212 -11.99 -8.53 -14.43
CA ASP A 212 -13.20 -8.97 -13.71
C ASP A 212 -14.52 -8.64 -14.44
N TYR A 213 -14.50 -7.67 -15.36
CA TYR A 213 -15.65 -7.34 -16.22
C TYR A 213 -16.13 -8.54 -17.04
N VAL A 214 -15.24 -9.47 -17.39
CA VAL A 214 -15.52 -10.71 -18.13
C VAL A 214 -16.60 -11.56 -17.43
N LEU A 215 -16.72 -11.43 -16.11
CA LEU A 215 -17.63 -12.21 -15.29
C LEU A 215 -19.10 -11.81 -15.47
N PHE A 216 -19.39 -10.65 -16.07
CA PHE A 216 -20.74 -10.12 -16.23
C PHE A 216 -21.24 -10.23 -17.66
N GLU A 217 -22.57 -10.11 -17.81
CA GLU A 217 -23.19 -9.91 -19.11
C GLU A 217 -22.95 -8.46 -19.56
N PRO A 218 -22.56 -8.22 -20.84
CA PRO A 218 -22.46 -6.86 -21.37
C PRO A 218 -23.85 -6.21 -21.48
N ASP A 219 -23.88 -4.88 -21.51
CA ASP A 219 -25.11 -4.11 -21.74
C ASP A 219 -25.74 -4.52 -23.10
N PRO A 220 -27.02 -4.95 -23.12
CA PRO A 220 -27.72 -5.30 -24.36
C PRO A 220 -27.69 -4.19 -25.43
N GLU A 221 -27.62 -2.92 -25.02
CA GLU A 221 -27.58 -1.77 -25.93
C GLU A 221 -26.19 -1.56 -26.58
N GLY A 222 -25.13 -2.12 -25.99
CA GLY A 222 -23.74 -1.93 -26.42
C GLY A 222 -23.25 -2.84 -27.54
N GLY A 223 -24.04 -3.85 -27.95
CA GLY A 223 -23.69 -4.78 -29.03
C GLY A 223 -22.53 -5.75 -28.73
N ALA A 224 -21.94 -5.70 -27.53
CA ALA A 224 -20.94 -6.65 -27.07
C ALA A 224 -21.59 -8.01 -26.74
N VAL A 225 -20.84 -9.09 -26.96
CA VAL A 225 -21.31 -10.47 -26.72
C VAL A 225 -20.75 -10.98 -25.40
N ALA A 226 -21.57 -11.71 -24.65
CA ALA A 226 -21.17 -12.40 -23.44
C ALA A 226 -19.93 -13.29 -23.65
N TYR A 227 -18.97 -13.21 -22.73
CA TYR A 227 -17.84 -14.15 -22.75
C TYR A 227 -18.30 -15.59 -22.46
N PRO A 228 -17.71 -16.60 -23.12
CA PRO A 228 -18.03 -18.00 -22.86
C PRO A 228 -17.80 -18.40 -21.40
N GLU A 229 -18.60 -19.35 -20.88
CA GLU A 229 -18.50 -19.84 -19.50
C GLU A 229 -17.09 -20.36 -19.15
N ARG A 230 -16.38 -20.94 -20.12
CA ARG A 230 -14.97 -21.35 -19.98
C ARG A 230 -14.04 -20.18 -19.65
N THR A 231 -14.21 -19.05 -20.32
CA THR A 231 -13.39 -17.85 -20.10
C THR A 231 -13.71 -17.22 -18.75
N ARG A 232 -15.00 -17.16 -18.38
CA ARG A 232 -15.44 -16.75 -17.02
C ARG A 232 -14.83 -17.63 -15.94
N ALA A 233 -14.80 -18.95 -16.14
CA ALA A 233 -14.18 -19.89 -15.20
C ALA A 233 -12.67 -19.65 -15.05
N LEU A 234 -11.95 -19.38 -16.14
CA LEU A 234 -10.52 -19.05 -16.11
C LEU A 234 -10.26 -17.74 -15.35
N VAL A 235 -11.11 -16.72 -15.51
CA VAL A 235 -11.01 -15.47 -14.73
C VAL A 235 -11.26 -15.75 -13.25
N LEU A 236 -12.24 -16.58 -12.88
CA LEU A 236 -12.40 -17.00 -11.48
C LEU A 236 -11.17 -17.77 -10.94
N GLU A 237 -10.50 -18.58 -11.76
CA GLU A 237 -9.24 -19.23 -11.38
C GLU A 237 -8.11 -18.22 -11.17
N LEU A 238 -8.01 -17.18 -12.00
CA LEU A 238 -7.10 -16.06 -11.82
C LEU A 238 -7.36 -15.36 -10.47
N LEU A 239 -8.61 -15.00 -10.18
CA LEU A 239 -8.99 -14.37 -8.91
C LEU A 239 -8.61 -15.26 -7.71
N ALA A 240 -8.86 -16.57 -7.80
CA ALA A 240 -8.48 -17.54 -6.78
C ALA A 240 -6.96 -17.62 -6.57
N ALA A 241 -6.19 -17.69 -7.66
CA ALA A 241 -4.74 -17.83 -7.62
C ALA A 241 -4.04 -16.58 -7.07
N CYS A 242 -4.55 -15.40 -7.41
CA CYS A 242 -4.03 -14.11 -6.97
C CYS A 242 -4.47 -13.75 -5.56
N ARG A 243 -5.63 -14.25 -5.12
CA ARG A 243 -6.28 -13.86 -3.85
C ARG A 243 -6.44 -12.34 -3.72
N ALA A 244 -6.77 -11.68 -4.84
CA ALA A 244 -6.87 -10.22 -4.93
C ALA A 244 -8.04 -9.71 -4.07
N ALA A 245 -7.72 -8.99 -2.99
CA ALA A 245 -8.74 -8.45 -2.08
C ALA A 245 -9.57 -7.36 -2.77
N GLU A 246 -8.98 -6.67 -3.74
CA GLU A 246 -9.61 -5.65 -4.57
C GLU A 246 -10.79 -6.20 -5.37
N SER A 247 -10.81 -7.52 -5.66
CA SER A 247 -11.91 -8.17 -6.39
C SER A 247 -13.11 -8.56 -5.51
N LEU A 248 -13.06 -8.34 -4.18
CA LEU A 248 -14.17 -8.69 -3.28
C LEU A 248 -15.50 -8.01 -3.64
N PRO A 249 -15.55 -6.70 -3.97
CA PRO A 249 -16.78 -6.04 -4.41
C PRO A 249 -17.36 -6.68 -5.68
N THR A 250 -16.51 -6.99 -6.66
CA THR A 250 -16.90 -7.65 -7.91
C THR A 250 -17.47 -9.04 -7.65
N LEU A 251 -16.79 -9.86 -6.85
CA LEU A 251 -17.28 -11.19 -6.47
C LEU A 251 -18.61 -11.09 -5.71
N ALA A 252 -18.78 -10.12 -4.81
CA ALA A 252 -20.04 -9.90 -4.12
C ALA A 252 -21.18 -9.55 -5.09
N ASN A 253 -20.93 -8.67 -6.07
CA ASN A 253 -21.90 -8.33 -7.10
C ASN A 253 -22.25 -9.53 -8.00
N LEU A 254 -21.26 -10.37 -8.34
CA LEU A 254 -21.47 -11.60 -9.09
C LEU A 254 -22.45 -12.55 -8.37
N LEU A 255 -22.34 -12.67 -7.05
CA LEU A 255 -23.22 -13.52 -6.24
C LEU A 255 -24.66 -13.01 -6.18
N ARG A 256 -24.84 -11.69 -6.25
CA ARG A 256 -26.15 -11.02 -6.27
C ARG A 256 -26.82 -11.08 -7.64
N SER A 257 -26.05 -11.22 -8.72
CA SER A 257 -26.60 -11.25 -10.07
C SER A 257 -27.48 -12.49 -10.33
N PRO A 258 -28.72 -12.35 -10.82
CA PRO A 258 -29.58 -13.49 -11.15
C PRO A 258 -29.12 -14.25 -12.40
N GLU A 259 -28.31 -13.64 -13.26
CA GLU A 259 -27.90 -14.17 -14.57
C GLU A 259 -26.74 -15.18 -14.47
N VAL A 260 -26.03 -15.19 -13.34
CA VAL A 260 -24.86 -16.05 -13.14
C VAL A 260 -25.29 -17.47 -12.72
N THR A 261 -24.71 -18.48 -13.37
CA THR A 261 -24.99 -19.90 -13.07
C THR A 261 -24.62 -20.27 -11.63
N ILE A 262 -25.37 -21.19 -11.03
CA ILE A 262 -25.11 -21.64 -9.64
C ILE A 262 -23.69 -22.21 -9.46
N PRO A 263 -23.12 -23.03 -10.37
CA PRO A 263 -21.74 -23.48 -10.25
C PRO A 263 -20.72 -22.33 -10.12
N LEU A 264 -20.88 -21.26 -10.92
CA LEU A 264 -20.02 -20.08 -10.83
C LEU A 264 -20.21 -19.34 -9.50
N LYS A 265 -21.46 -19.22 -9.01
CA LYS A 265 -21.73 -18.62 -7.68
C LYS A 265 -21.07 -19.40 -6.54
N VAL A 266 -21.16 -20.74 -6.54
CA VAL A 266 -20.48 -21.58 -5.55
C VAL A 266 -18.96 -21.37 -5.62
N ARG A 267 -18.40 -21.30 -6.83
CA ARG A 267 -16.95 -21.06 -7.01
C ARG A 267 -16.55 -19.66 -6.52
N ALA A 268 -17.31 -18.62 -6.83
CA ALA A 268 -17.05 -17.26 -6.38
C ALA A 268 -17.10 -17.13 -4.85
N ALA A 269 -18.09 -17.76 -4.20
CA ALA A 269 -18.18 -17.76 -2.74
C ALA A 269 -17.01 -18.50 -2.06
N GLU A 270 -16.54 -19.60 -2.67
CA GLU A 270 -15.32 -20.28 -2.24
C GLU A 270 -14.07 -19.41 -2.40
N ILE A 271 -13.99 -18.63 -3.48
CA ILE A 271 -12.90 -17.66 -3.71
C ILE A 271 -12.92 -16.56 -2.63
N ILE A 272 -14.09 -16.02 -2.28
CA ILE A 272 -14.21 -15.07 -1.17
C ILE A 272 -13.67 -15.69 0.13
N ARG A 273 -13.97 -16.96 0.40
CA ARG A 273 -13.41 -17.69 1.55
C ARG A 273 -11.87 -17.81 1.48
N GLU A 274 -11.30 -18.04 0.29
CA GLU A 274 -9.84 -18.15 0.08
C GLU A 274 -9.11 -16.80 0.21
N ILE A 275 -9.71 -15.72 -0.31
CA ILE A 275 -9.23 -14.33 -0.21
C ILE A 275 -9.29 -13.84 1.24
N GLY A 276 -10.39 -14.16 1.94
CA GLY A 276 -10.73 -13.65 3.25
C GLY A 276 -12.09 -12.97 3.23
N LEU A 277 -13.08 -13.58 3.88
CA LEU A 277 -14.40 -12.98 4.03
C LEU A 277 -14.34 -11.83 5.03
N PRO A 278 -14.81 -10.62 4.65
CA PRO A 278 -14.87 -9.47 5.55
C PRO A 278 -15.62 -9.78 6.85
N GLN A 279 -15.21 -9.08 7.91
CA GLN A 279 -15.83 -9.21 9.22
C GLN A 279 -17.11 -8.38 9.28
N ASP A 280 -18.05 -8.77 10.15
CA ASP A 280 -19.16 -7.89 10.47
C ASP A 280 -18.61 -6.61 11.13
N PRO A 281 -19.16 -5.42 10.84
CA PRO A 281 -18.70 -4.18 11.43
C PRO A 281 -18.71 -4.25 12.96
N TRP A 282 -17.73 -3.60 13.60
CA TRP A 282 -17.69 -3.50 15.05
C TRP A 282 -18.91 -2.72 15.58
N PRO A 283 -19.56 -3.13 16.69
CA PRO A 283 -20.70 -2.38 17.22
C PRO A 283 -20.32 -0.94 17.61
N GLY A 284 -21.09 0.04 17.13
CA GLY A 284 -20.78 1.45 17.35
C GLY A 284 -19.56 1.95 16.57
N GLN A 285 -19.10 1.19 15.56
CA GLN A 285 -18.11 1.65 14.61
C GLN A 285 -18.59 2.94 13.92
N ASP A 286 -17.63 3.82 13.64
CA ASP A 286 -17.85 5.05 12.89
C ASP A 286 -18.59 4.77 11.56
N PRO A 287 -19.78 5.37 11.33
CA PRO A 287 -20.58 5.14 10.14
C PRO A 287 -19.94 5.69 8.85
N GLU A 288 -18.94 6.57 8.95
CA GLU A 288 -18.19 7.06 7.78
C GLU A 288 -17.23 5.99 7.23
N LEU A 289 -16.97 4.91 7.97
CA LEU A 289 -16.12 3.83 7.50
C LEU A 289 -16.81 2.97 6.44
N PRO A 290 -16.06 2.51 5.42
CA PRO A 290 -16.63 1.74 4.34
C PRO A 290 -17.26 0.45 4.86
N ALA A 291 -18.48 0.17 4.40
CA ALA A 291 -19.16 -1.08 4.70
C ALA A 291 -18.42 -2.25 4.02
N PRO A 292 -18.40 -3.44 4.65
CA PRO A 292 -17.86 -4.63 4.00
C PRO A 292 -18.63 -4.93 2.72
N SER A 293 -17.92 -5.33 1.67
CA SER A 293 -18.50 -5.63 0.35
C SER A 293 -19.53 -6.76 0.39
N ILE A 294 -19.37 -7.71 1.31
CA ILE A 294 -20.32 -8.78 1.60
C ILE A 294 -20.08 -9.30 3.03
N ARG A 295 -21.16 -9.60 3.76
CA ARG A 295 -21.10 -10.15 5.13
C ARG A 295 -21.32 -11.66 5.16
N ALA A 296 -20.92 -12.30 6.25
CA ALA A 296 -21.17 -13.74 6.45
C ALA A 296 -22.66 -14.08 6.44
N GLY A 297 -23.49 -13.24 7.09
CA GLY A 297 -24.95 -13.40 7.09
C GLY A 297 -25.55 -13.29 5.69
N GLU A 298 -25.19 -12.23 4.95
CA GLU A 298 -25.66 -12.01 3.57
C GLU A 298 -25.25 -13.16 2.66
N LEU A 299 -23.98 -13.59 2.71
CA LEU A 299 -23.50 -14.70 1.89
C LEU A 299 -24.19 -16.02 2.23
N PHE A 300 -24.48 -16.27 3.51
CA PHE A 300 -25.26 -17.44 3.94
C PHE A 300 -26.67 -17.41 3.35
N GLU A 301 -27.37 -16.28 3.44
CA GLU A 301 -28.72 -16.11 2.92
C GLU A 301 -28.76 -16.35 1.41
N LEU A 302 -27.87 -15.71 0.64
CA LEU A 302 -27.74 -15.93 -0.80
C LEU A 302 -27.47 -17.41 -1.11
N ALA A 303 -26.47 -18.02 -0.47
CA ALA A 303 -26.07 -19.39 -0.74
C ALA A 303 -27.15 -20.42 -0.37
N SER A 304 -27.99 -20.13 0.64
CA SER A 304 -29.05 -21.03 1.10
C SER A 304 -30.19 -21.17 0.07
N GLN A 305 -30.35 -20.18 -0.81
CA GLN A 305 -31.39 -20.16 -1.84
C GLN A 305 -30.96 -20.87 -3.14
N TRP A 306 -29.68 -21.19 -3.29
CA TRP A 306 -29.17 -21.82 -4.50
C TRP A 306 -29.64 -23.27 -4.63
N SER A 307 -30.31 -23.57 -5.74
CA SER A 307 -30.76 -24.93 -6.06
C SER A 307 -29.57 -25.90 -6.13
N GLN A 308 -29.68 -27.03 -5.42
CA GLN A 308 -28.71 -28.12 -5.52
C GLN A 308 -28.94 -29.00 -6.75
N ARG A 309 -30.04 -28.79 -7.49
CA ARG A 309 -30.35 -29.53 -8.72
C ARG A 309 -29.38 -29.10 -9.81
N GLY A 310 -28.76 -30.06 -10.50
CA GLY A 310 -27.76 -29.80 -11.55
C GLY A 310 -26.32 -29.63 -11.05
N LEU A 311 -26.10 -29.57 -9.73
CA LEU A 311 -24.74 -29.61 -9.16
C LEU A 311 -24.21 -31.05 -9.10
N ASP A 312 -22.97 -31.23 -9.54
CA ASP A 312 -22.23 -32.47 -9.33
C ASP A 312 -21.96 -32.72 -7.82
N ARG A 313 -21.49 -33.93 -7.50
CA ARG A 313 -21.24 -34.35 -6.12
C ARG A 313 -20.20 -33.45 -5.41
N ASN A 314 -19.16 -33.00 -6.11
CA ASN A 314 -18.09 -32.18 -5.55
C ASN A 314 -18.63 -30.79 -5.20
N MET A 315 -19.33 -30.15 -6.13
CA MET A 315 -19.90 -28.82 -5.97
C MET A 315 -20.97 -28.80 -4.88
N ARG A 316 -21.80 -29.85 -4.78
CA ARG A 316 -22.76 -29.99 -3.68
C ARG A 316 -22.07 -30.08 -2.32
N MET A 317 -20.99 -30.86 -2.21
CA MET A 317 -20.22 -30.96 -0.96
C MET A 317 -19.53 -29.63 -0.60
N ARG A 318 -19.04 -28.89 -1.59
CA ARG A 318 -18.49 -27.54 -1.39
C ARG A 318 -19.55 -26.59 -0.84
N LEU A 319 -20.73 -26.52 -1.47
CA LEU A 319 -21.84 -25.68 -1.02
C LEU A 319 -22.28 -26.02 0.41
N LEU A 320 -22.43 -27.31 0.75
CA LEU A 320 -22.80 -27.71 2.11
C LEU A 320 -21.72 -27.34 3.14
N THR A 321 -20.44 -27.51 2.77
CA THR A 321 -19.31 -27.12 3.64
C THR A 321 -19.25 -25.62 3.83
N LEU A 322 -19.47 -24.85 2.76
CA LEU A 322 -19.53 -23.40 2.75
C LEU A 322 -20.68 -22.90 3.64
N LEU A 323 -21.89 -23.44 3.49
CA LEU A 323 -23.05 -23.07 4.31
C LEU A 323 -22.81 -23.32 5.80
N ARG A 324 -22.22 -24.46 6.17
CA ARG A 324 -21.85 -24.74 7.56
C ARG A 324 -20.82 -23.75 8.09
N TRP A 325 -19.79 -23.45 7.30
CA TRP A 325 -18.76 -22.50 7.68
C TRP A 325 -19.32 -21.07 7.82
N LEU A 326 -20.19 -20.64 6.91
CA LEU A 326 -20.85 -19.33 6.97
C LEU A 326 -21.81 -19.23 8.16
N ASP A 327 -22.54 -20.30 8.46
CA ASP A 327 -23.44 -20.36 9.61
C ASP A 327 -22.67 -20.27 10.95
N GLU A 328 -21.48 -20.85 11.02
CA GLU A 328 -20.59 -20.69 12.16
C GLU A 328 -20.04 -19.24 12.21
N ARG A 329 -19.56 -18.73 11.07
CA ARG A 329 -18.97 -17.39 10.94
C ARG A 329 -19.95 -16.28 11.30
N ARG A 330 -21.21 -16.35 10.86
CA ARG A 330 -22.24 -15.34 11.16
C ARG A 330 -22.65 -15.34 12.63
N ARG A 331 -22.54 -16.49 13.32
CA ARG A 331 -22.93 -16.64 14.74
C ARG A 331 -21.79 -16.31 15.70
N LEU A 332 -20.56 -16.71 15.36
CA LEU A 332 -19.41 -16.66 16.27
C LEU A 332 -18.33 -15.66 15.83
N GLY A 333 -18.46 -15.00 14.69
CA GLY A 333 -17.39 -14.20 14.13
C GLY A 333 -16.23 -15.08 13.65
N VAL A 334 -14.98 -14.73 13.99
CA VAL A 334 -13.76 -15.45 13.52
C VAL A 334 -13.52 -16.68 14.37
N THR A 335 -13.67 -17.87 13.79
CA THR A 335 -13.58 -19.14 14.54
C THR A 335 -12.14 -19.66 14.65
N GLY A 336 -11.27 -19.34 13.68
CA GLY A 336 -9.86 -19.76 13.67
C GLY A 336 -8.93 -18.85 14.47
N ASN A 337 -7.67 -19.29 14.69
CA ASN A 337 -6.65 -18.49 15.39
C ASN A 337 -6.00 -17.39 14.52
N SER A 338 -6.52 -17.19 13.31
CA SER A 338 -6.08 -16.17 12.37
C SER A 338 -7.26 -15.64 11.58
N LEU A 339 -7.15 -14.38 11.17
CA LEU A 339 -8.01 -13.79 10.15
C LEU A 339 -7.28 -13.89 8.80
N ARG A 340 -7.99 -14.33 7.76
CA ARG A 340 -7.50 -14.30 6.39
C ARG A 340 -7.83 -12.94 5.77
N VAL A 341 -6.83 -12.21 5.28
CA VAL A 341 -7.01 -10.93 4.56
C VAL A 341 -6.05 -10.88 3.37
N ALA A 342 -6.57 -10.59 2.17
CA ALA A 342 -5.79 -10.58 0.92
C ALA A 342 -4.94 -11.85 0.76
N GLY A 343 -5.51 -13.00 1.10
CA GLY A 343 -4.83 -14.29 1.01
C GLY A 343 -3.78 -14.59 2.08
N ASN A 344 -3.54 -13.67 3.03
CA ASN A 344 -2.58 -13.80 4.11
C ASN A 344 -3.25 -14.06 5.46
N ASP A 345 -2.64 -14.87 6.32
CA ASP A 345 -3.14 -15.15 7.67
C ASP A 345 -2.51 -14.19 8.69
N VAL A 346 -3.31 -13.24 9.19
CA VAL A 346 -2.93 -12.34 10.29
C VAL A 346 -3.39 -12.91 11.63
N ARG A 347 -2.62 -12.65 12.69
CA ARG A 347 -2.85 -13.19 14.04
C ARG A 347 -2.75 -12.10 15.08
N ALA A 348 -3.41 -12.30 16.22
CA ALA A 348 -3.23 -11.44 17.37
C ALA A 348 -1.75 -11.34 17.77
N GLY A 349 -1.26 -10.10 17.95
CA GLY A 349 0.13 -9.77 18.20
C GLY A 349 0.97 -9.45 16.98
N ASP A 350 0.45 -9.64 15.76
CA ASP A 350 1.13 -9.15 14.55
C ASP A 350 1.16 -7.62 14.56
N TRP A 351 2.30 -7.04 14.19
CA TRP A 351 2.47 -5.61 14.02
C TRP A 351 2.20 -5.24 12.57
N LEU A 352 1.25 -4.34 12.37
CA LEU A 352 1.00 -3.68 11.10
C LEU A 352 1.92 -2.47 10.98
N LEU A 353 2.66 -2.38 9.86
CA LEU A 353 3.41 -1.18 9.46
C LEU A 353 2.80 -0.67 8.15
N MET A 354 2.55 0.62 8.04
CA MET A 354 1.87 1.24 6.89
C MET A 354 2.73 2.33 6.28
N ARG A 355 2.78 2.37 4.95
CA ARG A 355 3.36 3.45 4.17
C ARG A 355 2.23 4.24 3.53
N ASN A 356 2.02 5.44 4.04
CA ASN A 356 1.12 6.43 3.46
C ASN A 356 1.92 7.68 3.09
N PRO A 357 1.52 8.42 2.03
CA PRO A 357 2.13 9.71 1.70
C PRO A 357 2.09 10.63 2.93
N SER A 358 3.25 11.09 3.38
CA SER A 358 3.38 11.86 4.61
C SER A 358 4.74 12.55 4.69
N PRO A 359 4.82 13.76 5.26
CA PRO A 359 6.10 14.44 5.47
C PRO A 359 6.94 13.78 6.58
N TYR A 360 6.32 12.99 7.48
CA TYR A 360 6.98 12.36 8.62
C TYR A 360 8.08 11.36 8.21
N ASN A 361 8.07 10.89 6.96
CA ASN A 361 9.06 9.95 6.42
C ASN A 361 10.51 10.44 6.49
N ARG A 362 10.77 11.74 6.61
CA ARG A 362 12.15 12.25 6.66
C ARG A 362 12.49 13.02 7.93
N PHE A 363 11.70 12.83 8.99
CA PHE A 363 11.91 13.57 10.24
C PHE A 363 12.95 12.93 11.16
N THR A 364 13.29 11.65 10.94
CA THR A 364 14.39 10.98 11.65
C THR A 364 15.62 10.80 10.76
N ASP A 365 16.77 10.55 11.37
CA ASP A 365 18.02 10.25 10.67
C ASP A 365 18.03 8.87 9.98
N LEU A 366 17.03 8.02 10.29
CA LEU A 366 16.64 6.82 9.58
C LEU A 366 15.78 7.17 8.33
N SER A 367 16.36 7.96 7.43
CA SER A 367 15.69 8.53 6.26
C SER A 367 16.24 7.97 4.93
N PRO A 368 15.38 7.76 3.91
CA PRO A 368 13.93 7.92 3.95
C PRO A 368 13.25 6.81 4.77
N GLY A 369 12.25 7.18 5.56
CA GLY A 369 11.38 6.26 6.28
C GLY A 369 10.57 5.45 5.28
N LEU A 370 10.48 4.13 5.50
CA LEU A 370 9.68 3.23 4.68
C LEU A 370 8.23 3.15 5.15
N PHE A 371 7.97 3.43 6.42
CA PHE A 371 6.66 3.36 7.06
C PHE A 371 6.42 4.60 7.91
N THR A 372 5.16 5.07 7.92
CA THR A 372 4.71 6.30 8.59
C THR A 372 3.78 6.05 9.76
N HIS A 373 3.08 4.92 9.77
CA HIS A 373 2.13 4.58 10.81
C HIS A 373 2.15 3.08 11.13
N VAL A 374 1.61 2.72 12.29
CA VAL A 374 1.63 1.35 12.80
C VAL A 374 0.40 1.01 13.61
N GLY A 375 0.19 -0.30 13.82
CA GLY A 375 -0.79 -0.81 14.77
C GLY A 375 -0.47 -2.25 15.18
N VAL A 376 -1.18 -2.76 16.17
CA VAL A 376 -1.06 -4.16 16.62
C VAL A 376 -2.39 -4.87 16.41
N VAL A 377 -2.36 -6.05 15.80
CA VAL A 377 -3.54 -6.89 15.66
C VAL A 377 -3.95 -7.42 17.03
N ALA A 378 -5.19 -7.19 17.42
CA ALA A 378 -5.80 -7.74 18.63
C ALA A 378 -6.98 -8.63 18.28
N GLU A 379 -7.32 -9.51 19.21
CA GLU A 379 -8.53 -10.32 19.16
C GLU A 379 -9.48 -9.84 20.25
N VAL A 380 -10.72 -9.54 19.88
CA VAL A 380 -11.76 -9.08 20.78
C VAL A 380 -13.07 -9.82 20.50
N THR A 381 -13.99 -9.79 21.46
CA THR A 381 -15.34 -10.35 21.32
C THR A 381 -16.34 -9.23 21.56
N ASP A 382 -17.34 -9.13 20.69
CA ASP A 382 -18.39 -8.13 20.83
C ASP A 382 -19.47 -8.53 21.85
N GLY A 383 -20.43 -7.64 22.11
CA GLY A 383 -21.52 -7.90 23.07
C GLY A 383 -22.45 -9.07 22.67
N GLU A 384 -22.41 -9.51 21.42
CA GLU A 384 -23.17 -10.66 20.91
C GLU A 384 -22.36 -11.97 20.96
N GLY A 385 -21.12 -11.93 21.47
CA GLY A 385 -20.25 -13.09 21.54
C GLY A 385 -19.50 -13.41 20.24
N ARG A 386 -19.55 -12.52 19.23
CA ARG A 386 -18.80 -12.70 17.98
C ARG A 386 -17.38 -12.24 18.14
N ARG A 387 -16.45 -13.05 17.67
CA ARG A 387 -15.02 -12.77 17.70
C ARG A 387 -14.59 -11.94 16.50
N HIS A 388 -13.79 -10.90 16.75
CA HIS A 388 -13.25 -9.98 15.76
C HIS A 388 -11.74 -9.84 15.89
N PHE A 389 -11.08 -9.62 14.77
CA PHE A 389 -9.68 -9.20 14.69
C PHE A 389 -9.66 -7.72 14.33
N VAL A 390 -9.02 -6.93 15.18
CA VAL A 390 -9.01 -5.47 15.11
C VAL A 390 -7.58 -4.96 15.10
N ILE A 391 -7.36 -3.78 14.53
CA ILE A 391 -6.12 -3.03 14.70
C ILE A 391 -6.27 -2.13 15.91
N VAL A 392 -5.35 -2.27 16.84
CA VAL A 392 -5.14 -1.35 17.96
C VAL A 392 -4.00 -0.43 17.57
N ASP A 393 -4.34 0.81 17.26
CA ASP A 393 -3.40 1.89 16.99
C ASP A 393 -3.60 3.06 17.96
N LEU A 394 -2.75 4.07 17.83
CA LEU A 394 -2.85 5.30 18.58
C LEU A 394 -2.98 6.46 17.59
N PRO A 395 -4.21 6.85 17.21
CA PRO A 395 -4.44 7.95 16.28
C PRO A 395 -4.09 9.30 16.92
N GLU A 396 -3.82 10.31 16.08
CA GLU A 396 -3.59 11.69 16.52
C GLU A 396 -4.86 12.35 17.07
N ARG A 397 -6.04 11.84 16.70
CA ARG A 397 -7.36 12.33 17.12
C ARG A 397 -8.10 11.28 17.96
N GLY A 398 -8.97 11.76 18.84
CA GLY A 398 -9.69 10.94 19.81
C GLY A 398 -9.04 11.00 21.20
N ASP A 399 -9.82 10.69 22.22
CA ASP A 399 -9.41 10.65 23.62
C ASP A 399 -9.30 9.22 24.17
N ARG A 400 -9.53 8.21 23.31
CA ARG A 400 -9.47 6.78 23.65
C ARG A 400 -8.85 5.93 22.55
N ILE A 401 -8.32 4.76 22.92
CA ILE A 401 -7.84 3.77 21.95
C ILE A 401 -9.02 3.28 21.12
N PRO A 402 -9.01 3.48 19.78
CA PRO A 402 -10.10 3.09 18.92
C PRO A 402 -10.12 1.58 18.68
N VAL A 403 -11.20 1.12 18.04
CA VAL A 403 -11.34 -0.25 17.54
C VAL A 403 -11.74 -0.17 16.09
N THR A 404 -10.92 -0.72 15.21
CA THR A 404 -11.27 -0.88 13.78
C THR A 404 -10.93 -2.29 13.33
N ASN A 405 -11.86 -2.96 12.65
CA ASN A 405 -11.62 -4.27 12.06
C ASN A 405 -10.44 -4.22 11.09
N VAL A 406 -9.60 -5.27 11.10
CA VAL A 406 -8.36 -5.31 10.29
C VAL A 406 -8.64 -5.08 8.79
N ASP A 407 -9.63 -5.76 8.25
CA ASP A 407 -10.04 -5.69 6.84
C ASP A 407 -10.53 -4.31 6.41
N ILE A 408 -11.18 -3.56 7.30
CA ILE A 408 -11.61 -2.17 7.04
C ILE A 408 -10.40 -1.23 7.16
N TYR A 409 -9.58 -1.43 8.19
CA TYR A 409 -8.42 -0.58 8.45
C TYR A 409 -7.39 -0.62 7.31
N LEU A 410 -7.18 -1.80 6.70
CA LEU A 410 -6.25 -1.97 5.59
C LEU A 410 -6.68 -1.25 4.30
N GLN A 411 -7.94 -0.85 4.15
CA GLN A 411 -8.40 -0.05 3.01
C GLN A 411 -7.80 1.38 3.02
N ARG A 412 -7.27 1.82 4.17
CA ARG A 412 -6.66 3.15 4.35
C ARG A 412 -5.18 3.21 3.95
N THR A 413 -4.57 2.09 3.57
CA THR A 413 -3.13 2.03 3.28
C THR A 413 -2.82 1.51 1.89
N LEU A 414 -1.78 2.10 1.30
CA LEU A 414 -1.26 1.72 0.00
C LEU A 414 -0.35 0.51 0.04
N HIS A 415 0.48 0.48 1.06
CA HIS A 415 1.51 -0.51 1.20
C HIS A 415 1.68 -0.77 2.68
N TYR A 416 1.63 -2.05 3.04
CA TYR A 416 1.72 -2.43 4.43
C TYR A 416 2.43 -3.75 4.59
N TRP A 417 3.09 -3.91 5.74
CA TRP A 417 3.71 -5.14 6.18
C TRP A 417 3.06 -5.59 7.47
N PHE A 418 2.89 -6.91 7.62
CA PHE A 418 2.67 -7.54 8.90
C PHE A 418 3.94 -8.20 9.37
N LEU A 419 4.42 -7.79 10.54
CA LEU A 419 5.52 -8.41 11.25
C LEU A 419 4.98 -9.28 12.38
N ARG A 420 5.50 -10.49 12.53
CA ARG A 420 5.11 -11.43 13.59
C ARG A 420 6.31 -11.78 14.45
N HIS A 421 6.10 -11.89 15.75
CA HIS A 421 7.14 -12.42 16.63
C HIS A 421 7.42 -13.90 16.34
N TRP A 422 8.69 -14.34 16.34
CA TRP A 422 9.04 -15.74 16.03
C TRP A 422 8.48 -16.73 17.08
N ASP A 423 8.43 -16.32 18.36
CA ASP A 423 7.70 -17.04 19.41
C ASP A 423 6.21 -16.67 19.36
N LEU A 424 5.39 -17.65 18.96
CA LEU A 424 3.93 -17.52 18.89
C LEU A 424 3.30 -17.21 20.25
N GLY A 425 3.83 -17.77 21.34
CA GLY A 425 3.31 -17.53 22.68
C GLY A 425 3.56 -16.08 23.11
N PHE A 426 4.72 -15.52 22.77
CA PHE A 426 5.01 -14.10 22.99
C PHE A 426 4.09 -13.20 22.16
N GLY A 427 3.90 -13.52 20.87
CA GLY A 427 2.96 -12.80 20.00
C GLY A 427 1.53 -12.79 20.56
N GLN A 428 1.02 -13.95 21.01
CA GLN A 428 -0.31 -14.02 21.61
C GLN A 428 -0.44 -13.18 22.88
N ARG A 429 0.60 -13.11 23.72
CA ARG A 429 0.57 -12.23 24.91
C ARG A 429 0.58 -10.76 24.53
N MET A 430 1.33 -10.37 23.49
CA MET A 430 1.26 -9.02 22.92
C MET A 430 -0.15 -8.67 22.46
N GLY A 431 -0.77 -9.54 21.65
CA GLY A 431 -2.14 -9.37 21.17
C GLY A 431 -3.16 -9.24 22.31
N LYS A 432 -3.04 -10.08 23.35
CA LYS A 432 -3.88 -9.96 24.56
C LYS A 432 -3.63 -8.66 25.30
N THR A 433 -2.38 -8.22 25.42
CA THR A 433 -2.04 -6.97 26.13
C THR A 433 -2.71 -5.77 25.47
N VAL A 434 -2.58 -5.63 24.15
CA VAL A 434 -3.18 -4.51 23.42
C VAL A 434 -4.71 -4.58 23.39
N ALA A 435 -5.31 -5.78 23.42
CA ALA A 435 -6.75 -5.93 23.55
C ALA A 435 -7.28 -5.30 24.85
N HIS A 436 -6.52 -5.34 25.96
CA HIS A 436 -6.88 -4.69 27.22
C HIS A 436 -6.70 -3.17 27.20
N TRP A 437 -6.07 -2.60 26.17
CA TRP A 437 -5.90 -1.14 26.03
C TRP A 437 -7.06 -0.49 25.28
N ILE A 438 -7.84 -1.27 24.53
CA ILE A 438 -9.02 -0.78 23.82
C ILE A 438 -9.95 -0.01 24.76
N GLY A 439 -10.37 1.18 24.31
CA GLY A 439 -11.24 2.06 25.08
C GLY A 439 -10.59 2.78 26.27
N ARG A 440 -9.32 2.51 26.59
CA ARG A 440 -8.59 3.29 27.60
C ARG A 440 -8.36 4.74 27.14
N PRO A 441 -8.28 5.70 28.06
CA PRO A 441 -7.90 7.06 27.74
C PRO A 441 -6.56 7.12 27.03
N THR A 442 -6.45 7.98 26.02
CA THR A 442 -5.24 8.19 25.24
C THR A 442 -4.78 9.63 25.26
N HIS A 443 -3.46 9.79 25.15
CA HIS A 443 -2.83 11.07 24.90
C HIS A 443 -1.75 10.86 23.85
N PHE A 444 -1.99 11.35 22.64
CA PHE A 444 -1.01 11.33 21.57
C PHE A 444 0.14 12.30 21.89
N ASP A 445 1.37 11.77 21.97
CA ASP A 445 2.55 12.54 22.31
C ASP A 445 3.13 13.27 21.08
N LEU A 446 2.78 14.54 20.94
CA LEU A 446 3.32 15.44 19.91
C LEU A 446 4.82 15.73 20.06
N THR A 447 5.44 15.28 21.15
CA THR A 447 6.87 15.48 21.46
C THR A 447 7.71 14.19 21.34
N PHE A 448 7.12 13.12 20.84
CA PHE A 448 7.80 11.85 20.48
C PHE A 448 8.83 11.36 21.52
N ARG A 449 8.52 11.47 22.83
CA ARG A 449 9.43 11.14 23.93
C ARG A 449 9.39 9.64 24.23
N THR A 450 10.24 8.86 23.57
CA THR A 450 10.39 7.42 23.83
C THR A 450 10.70 7.11 25.28
N GLU A 451 11.46 7.96 25.97
CA GLU A 451 11.83 7.76 27.37
C GLU A 451 10.60 7.59 28.30
N ARG A 452 9.49 8.28 27.99
CA ARG A 452 8.23 8.11 28.73
C ARG A 452 7.75 6.67 28.66
N VAL A 453 7.86 6.02 27.49
CA VAL A 453 7.48 4.62 27.29
C VAL A 453 8.36 3.70 28.12
N ARG A 454 9.66 3.99 28.19
CA ARG A 454 10.63 3.18 28.98
C ARG A 454 10.31 3.23 30.46
N GLN A 455 9.90 4.39 30.97
CA GLN A 455 9.64 4.65 32.39
C GLN A 455 8.27 4.17 32.88
N GLN A 456 7.40 3.68 31.99
CA GLN A 456 6.08 3.21 32.40
C GLN A 456 6.17 1.98 33.33
N PRO A 457 5.26 1.87 34.32
CA PRO A 457 5.16 0.68 35.17
C PRO A 457 4.80 -0.56 34.36
N ARG A 458 5.30 -1.71 34.80
CA ARG A 458 5.12 -3.02 34.16
C ARG A 458 4.72 -4.04 35.23
N PRO A 459 3.48 -4.54 35.25
CA PRO A 459 2.40 -4.26 34.29
C PRO A 459 1.86 -2.82 34.42
N LEU A 460 1.31 -2.33 33.32
CA LEU A 460 0.60 -1.05 33.30
C LEU A 460 -0.69 -1.15 34.15
N PRO A 461 -0.99 -0.18 35.04
CA PRO A 461 -2.23 -0.14 35.80
C PRO A 461 -3.48 -0.20 34.90
N ALA A 462 -4.60 -0.71 35.42
CA ALA A 462 -5.81 -0.94 34.64
C ALA A 462 -6.45 0.36 34.11
N ASP A 463 -6.34 1.44 34.90
CA ASP A 463 -6.87 2.78 34.66
C ASP A 463 -5.84 3.74 34.04
N ALA A 464 -4.61 3.27 33.78
CA ALA A 464 -3.57 4.11 33.22
C ALA A 464 -3.92 4.60 31.82
N GLU A 465 -3.69 5.89 31.60
CA GLU A 465 -3.73 6.54 30.30
C GLU A 465 -2.60 6.04 29.39
N ILE A 466 -2.92 5.78 28.13
CA ILE A 466 -1.94 5.44 27.11
C ILE A 466 -1.36 6.73 26.54
N HIS A 467 -0.24 7.17 27.11
CA HIS A 467 0.45 8.39 26.72
C HIS A 467 1.74 8.08 25.95
N THR A 468 1.63 8.06 24.61
CA THR A 468 2.74 7.78 23.69
C THR A 468 2.36 8.21 22.27
N TYR A 469 3.07 7.75 21.25
CA TYR A 469 2.79 7.96 19.83
C TYR A 469 2.79 6.60 19.12
N CYS A 470 2.48 6.55 17.82
CA CYS A 470 2.23 5.30 17.09
C CYS A 470 3.33 4.22 17.27
N ALA A 471 4.60 4.52 16.97
CA ALA A 471 5.69 3.55 17.16
C ALA A 471 6.03 3.32 18.64
N GLY A 472 5.81 4.31 19.51
CA GLY A 472 5.91 4.13 20.95
C GLY A 472 4.91 3.11 21.51
N LEU A 473 3.71 2.99 20.92
CA LEU A 473 2.73 1.94 21.24
C LEU A 473 3.30 0.53 21.00
N LEU A 474 4.04 0.33 19.89
CA LEU A 474 4.69 -0.96 19.59
C LEU A 474 5.76 -1.28 20.63
N LEU A 475 6.62 -0.31 20.96
CA LEU A 475 7.65 -0.48 21.98
C LEU A 475 7.01 -0.80 23.34
N MET A 476 5.99 -0.04 23.73
CA MET A 476 5.22 -0.27 24.96
C MET A 476 4.67 -1.69 24.99
N CYS A 477 4.09 -2.17 23.88
CA CYS A 477 3.56 -3.54 23.77
C CYS A 477 4.64 -4.59 24.00
N ALA A 478 5.82 -4.43 23.39
CA ALA A 478 6.95 -5.33 23.59
C ALA A 478 7.43 -5.33 25.05
N LEU A 479 7.61 -4.15 25.64
CA LEU A 479 8.15 -3.98 27.01
C LEU A 479 7.20 -4.52 28.08
N GLN A 480 5.89 -4.30 27.94
CA GLN A 480 4.86 -4.85 28.85
C GLN A 480 4.80 -6.38 28.84
N ASN A 481 5.35 -7.02 27.80
CA ASN A 481 5.43 -8.47 27.66
C ASN A 481 6.81 -9.04 28.00
N GLY A 482 7.69 -8.25 28.60
CA GLY A 482 9.05 -8.67 29.00
C GLY A 482 10.06 -8.67 27.86
N GLY A 483 9.72 -8.08 26.71
CA GLY A 483 10.65 -7.87 25.61
C GLY A 483 11.73 -6.84 25.95
N ARG A 484 12.87 -6.89 25.26
CA ARG A 484 13.92 -5.86 25.36
C ARG A 484 13.84 -4.97 24.12
N GLU A 485 13.95 -3.67 24.29
CA GLU A 485 13.87 -2.69 23.20
C GLU A 485 14.74 -3.06 22.00
N ARG A 486 16.03 -3.37 22.21
CA ARG A 486 16.97 -3.77 21.16
C ARG A 486 16.56 -4.99 20.33
N ASP A 487 15.65 -5.82 20.81
CA ASP A 487 15.17 -6.98 20.07
C ASP A 487 14.12 -6.59 19.01
N PHE A 488 13.49 -5.41 19.16
CA PHE A 488 12.44 -4.85 18.31
C PHE A 488 12.88 -3.58 17.56
N PHE A 489 13.61 -2.69 18.25
CA PHE A 489 14.16 -1.42 17.74
C PHE A 489 15.67 -1.37 18.03
N PRO A 490 16.50 -2.04 17.21
CA PRO A 490 17.95 -2.13 17.45
C PRO A 490 18.76 -0.93 16.93
N ILE A 491 18.12 0.00 16.24
CA ILE A 491 18.75 1.19 15.68
C ILE A 491 18.24 2.38 16.51
N GLY A 492 19.14 3.10 17.17
CA GLY A 492 18.80 4.39 17.77
C GLY A 492 18.55 5.42 16.68
N GLU A 493 17.48 6.19 16.80
CA GLU A 493 17.13 7.26 15.85
C GLU A 493 17.11 8.61 16.55
N GLN A 494 17.43 9.64 15.79
CA GLN A 494 17.36 11.03 16.22
C GLN A 494 16.63 11.85 15.17
N ALA A 495 16.39 13.13 15.44
CA ALA A 495 15.93 14.05 14.41
C ALA A 495 16.85 14.01 13.19
N ALA A 496 16.28 14.19 11.99
CA ALA A 496 17.07 14.35 10.78
C ALA A 496 18.13 15.46 10.95
N PRO A 497 19.29 15.36 10.27
CA PRO A 497 20.37 16.33 10.41
C PRO A 497 19.96 17.72 9.88
N GLY A 498 20.84 18.72 10.04
CA GLY A 498 20.61 20.07 9.52
C GLY A 498 19.62 20.87 10.36
N LEU A 499 18.74 21.63 9.71
CA LEU A 499 17.76 22.50 10.37
C LEU A 499 16.49 21.76 10.83
N ALA A 500 16.38 20.45 10.58
CA ALA A 500 15.14 19.72 10.81
C ALA A 500 14.68 19.78 12.26
N ALA A 501 15.58 19.57 13.24
CA ALA A 501 15.23 19.63 14.66
C ALA A 501 14.67 21.01 15.06
N ASP A 502 15.33 22.10 14.62
CA ASP A 502 14.90 23.47 14.92
C ASP A 502 13.58 23.82 14.23
N ASN A 503 13.42 23.43 12.97
CA ASN A 503 12.20 23.65 12.20
C ASN A 503 11.01 22.87 12.77
N LEU A 504 11.20 21.60 13.11
CA LEU A 504 10.17 20.79 13.77
C LEU A 504 9.76 21.44 15.09
N LYS A 505 10.72 21.92 15.87
CA LYS A 505 10.44 22.62 17.14
C LYS A 505 9.61 23.89 16.91
N GLN A 506 9.90 24.67 15.86
CA GLN A 506 9.08 25.84 15.49
C GLN A 506 7.64 25.44 15.10
N LEU A 507 7.47 24.28 14.48
CA LEU A 507 6.17 23.72 14.13
C LEU A 507 5.44 23.07 15.33
N GLY A 508 6.05 23.02 16.52
CA GLY A 508 5.47 22.41 17.71
C GLY A 508 5.81 20.92 17.90
N VAL A 509 6.65 20.35 17.04
CA VAL A 509 7.15 18.97 17.15
C VAL A 509 8.52 18.98 17.80
N MET A 510 8.69 18.27 18.91
CA MET A 510 10.02 18.00 19.45
C MET A 510 10.34 16.53 19.21
N MET A 511 11.50 16.23 18.63
CA MET A 511 12.02 14.87 18.55
C MET A 511 13.01 14.69 19.70
N GLY A 512 12.78 13.70 20.56
CA GLY A 512 13.73 13.34 21.63
C GLY A 512 15.03 12.76 21.08
N HIS A 513 15.98 12.49 21.97
CA HIS A 513 17.05 11.54 21.67
C HIS A 513 16.49 10.11 21.79
N ASP A 514 16.94 9.21 20.91
CA ASP A 514 16.50 7.80 20.84
C ASP A 514 15.00 7.64 20.57
N VAL A 515 14.51 8.33 19.54
CA VAL A 515 13.16 8.12 19.00
C VAL A 515 13.09 6.72 18.38
N VAL A 516 11.96 6.03 18.57
CA VAL A 516 11.63 4.86 17.75
C VAL A 516 10.64 5.26 16.67
N SER A 517 10.88 4.89 15.41
CA SER A 517 9.96 5.12 14.31
C SER A 517 9.28 3.82 13.83
N PRO A 518 8.18 3.92 13.05
CA PRO A 518 7.60 2.77 12.36
C PRO A 518 8.63 2.00 11.51
N THR A 519 9.55 2.74 10.88
CA THR A 519 10.61 2.15 10.06
C THR A 519 11.64 1.41 10.91
N GLY A 520 11.99 1.91 12.10
CA GLY A 520 12.90 1.24 13.04
C GLY A 520 12.51 -0.20 13.37
N ALA A 521 11.20 -0.49 13.43
CA ALA A 521 10.66 -1.81 13.76
C ALA A 521 11.09 -2.91 12.77
N ILE A 522 11.39 -2.58 11.51
CA ILE A 522 11.74 -3.59 10.50
C ILE A 522 13.10 -4.23 10.79
N PHE A 523 13.99 -3.53 11.52
CA PHE A 523 15.34 -3.99 11.83
C PHE A 523 15.36 -4.97 13.01
N GLY A 524 14.27 -5.05 13.79
CA GLY A 524 14.12 -5.94 14.94
C GLY A 524 14.39 -7.40 14.60
N SER A 525 15.22 -8.06 15.41
CA SER A 525 15.58 -9.47 15.21
C SER A 525 14.51 -10.45 15.68
N SER A 526 13.60 -9.99 16.55
CA SER A 526 12.53 -10.82 17.08
C SER A 526 11.28 -10.89 16.20
N MET A 527 11.26 -10.12 15.11
CA MET A 527 10.10 -9.96 14.23
C MET A 527 10.41 -10.46 12.81
N GLN A 528 9.54 -11.31 12.28
CA GLN A 528 9.60 -11.83 10.90
C GLN A 528 8.46 -11.24 10.06
N LEU A 529 8.74 -10.94 8.78
CA LEU A 529 7.72 -10.53 7.83
C LEU A 529 6.83 -11.74 7.50
N VAL A 530 5.53 -11.63 7.75
CA VAL A 530 4.55 -12.71 7.48
C VAL A 530 3.58 -12.38 6.37
N ALA A 531 3.37 -11.09 6.08
CA ALA A 531 2.58 -10.63 4.96
C ALA A 531 3.07 -9.26 4.50
N ARG A 532 2.91 -8.98 3.21
CA ARG A 532 3.06 -7.65 2.64
C ARG A 532 2.02 -7.44 1.55
N SER A 533 1.56 -6.21 1.40
CA SER A 533 0.80 -5.81 0.22
C SER A 533 1.73 -5.30 -0.88
N GLU A 534 1.39 -5.56 -2.13
CA GLU A 534 2.07 -4.96 -3.27
C GLU A 534 1.69 -3.49 -3.36
N PRO A 535 2.65 -2.55 -3.45
CA PRO A 535 2.32 -1.15 -3.59
C PRO A 535 1.60 -0.88 -4.92
N MET A 536 0.71 0.11 -4.93
CA MET A 536 0.11 0.65 -6.15
C MET A 536 0.33 2.15 -6.18
N TYR A 537 1.08 2.63 -7.17
CA TYR A 537 1.35 4.05 -7.35
C TYR A 537 0.51 4.59 -8.49
N GLU A 538 -0.67 5.07 -8.13
CA GLU A 538 -1.49 5.86 -9.04
C GLU A 538 -0.88 7.26 -9.24
N PRO A 539 -1.03 7.86 -10.43
CA PRO A 539 -0.46 9.18 -10.72
C PRO A 539 -0.85 10.29 -9.73
N GLY A 540 -2.12 10.32 -9.28
CA GLY A 540 -2.56 11.28 -8.27
C GLY A 540 -1.79 11.13 -6.95
N ARG A 541 -1.47 9.89 -6.57
CA ARG A 541 -0.70 9.59 -5.36
C ARG A 541 0.79 9.88 -5.52
N GLU A 542 1.34 9.69 -6.72
CA GLU A 542 2.71 10.13 -7.06
C GLU A 542 2.88 11.64 -6.85
N ILE A 543 1.86 12.43 -7.21
CA ILE A 543 1.86 13.88 -6.95
C ILE A 543 1.91 14.16 -5.44
N ARG A 544 1.05 13.50 -4.65
CA ARG A 544 1.02 13.68 -3.19
C ARG A 544 2.36 13.38 -2.54
N GLU A 545 2.91 12.19 -2.84
CA GLU A 545 4.16 11.74 -2.23
C GLU A 545 5.32 12.65 -2.62
N SER A 546 5.39 13.08 -3.88
CA SER A 546 6.44 14.01 -4.35
C SER A 546 6.38 15.36 -3.62
N ILE A 547 5.19 15.92 -3.41
CA ILE A 547 5.02 17.20 -2.68
C ILE A 547 5.41 17.04 -1.20
N TYR A 548 4.98 15.95 -0.55
CA TYR A 548 5.37 15.67 0.84
C TYR A 548 6.88 15.46 0.98
N ASP A 549 7.49 14.72 0.07
CA ASP A 549 8.93 14.48 0.06
C ASP A 549 9.71 15.77 -0.18
N PHE A 550 9.22 16.63 -1.08
CA PHE A 550 9.83 17.93 -1.33
C PHE A 550 9.79 18.80 -0.06
N PHE A 551 8.63 18.91 0.59
CA PHE A 551 8.52 19.63 1.87
C PHE A 551 9.49 19.09 2.92
N ALA A 552 9.56 17.77 3.07
CA ALA A 552 10.43 17.14 4.06
C ALA A 552 11.93 17.34 3.75
N GLN A 553 12.32 17.40 2.47
CA GLN A 553 13.68 17.80 2.05
C GLN A 553 14.00 19.26 2.37
N GLN A 554 13.04 20.17 2.18
CA GLN A 554 13.23 21.58 2.48
C GLN A 554 13.32 21.84 4.00
N ILE A 555 12.57 21.11 4.83
CA ILE A 555 12.68 21.19 6.31
C ILE A 555 14.11 20.94 6.81
N VAL A 556 14.88 20.09 6.12
CA VAL A 556 16.26 19.77 6.52
C VAL A 556 17.23 20.92 6.19
N SER A 557 16.95 21.68 5.13
CA SER A 557 17.92 22.57 4.49
C SER A 557 17.58 24.07 4.57
N ARG A 558 16.31 24.42 4.81
CA ARG A 558 15.84 25.81 4.83
C ARG A 558 15.07 26.11 6.13
N PRO A 559 15.16 27.32 6.68
CA PRO A 559 14.36 27.70 7.85
C PRO A 559 12.87 27.75 7.48
N VAL A 560 12.03 27.13 8.31
CA VAL A 560 10.56 27.16 8.14
C VAL A 560 10.02 28.54 8.51
N ARG A 561 9.20 29.10 7.63
CA ARG A 561 8.43 30.33 7.80
C ARG A 561 7.01 30.08 7.29
N LEU A 562 6.19 29.56 8.19
CA LEU A 562 4.79 29.26 7.91
C LEU A 562 3.98 30.57 7.83
N THR A 563 3.20 30.72 6.76
CA THR A 563 2.31 31.88 6.57
C THR A 563 0.84 31.48 6.84
N PRO A 564 0.38 31.42 8.10
CA PRO A 564 -0.97 31.00 8.43
C PRO A 564 -2.03 31.98 7.91
N THR A 565 -3.17 31.44 7.49
CA THR A 565 -4.37 32.23 7.17
C THR A 565 -4.92 32.93 8.43
N PHE A 566 -5.80 33.92 8.26
CA PHE A 566 -6.45 34.59 9.39
C PHE A 566 -7.15 33.61 10.35
N SER A 567 -7.87 32.62 9.82
CA SER A 567 -8.55 31.60 10.62
C SER A 567 -7.56 30.73 11.41
N GLN A 568 -6.45 30.33 10.77
CA GLN A 568 -5.38 29.56 11.41
C GLN A 568 -4.70 30.36 12.54
N GLN A 569 -4.39 31.64 12.30
CA GLN A 569 -3.84 32.54 13.33
C GLN A 569 -4.80 32.70 14.51
N LEU A 570 -6.09 32.86 14.25
CA LEU A 570 -7.11 32.96 15.28
C LEU A 570 -7.14 31.68 16.13
N ARG A 571 -7.14 30.49 15.49
CA ARG A 571 -7.11 29.21 16.19
C ARG A 571 -5.86 29.06 17.07
N GLN A 572 -4.68 29.43 16.55
CA GLN A 572 -3.43 29.40 17.33
C GLN A 572 -3.47 30.34 18.53
N ARG A 573 -3.99 31.57 18.36
CA ARG A 573 -4.14 32.53 19.47
C ARG A 573 -5.13 32.04 20.52
N LEU A 574 -6.27 31.45 20.11
CA LEU A 574 -7.23 30.83 21.02
C LEU A 574 -6.61 29.66 21.80
N ALA A 575 -5.81 28.82 21.13
CA ALA A 575 -5.07 27.75 21.78
C ALA A 575 -4.03 28.28 22.78
N ALA A 576 -3.28 29.33 22.45
CA ALA A 576 -2.34 29.96 23.37
C ALA A 576 -3.05 30.57 24.60
N LEU A 577 -4.24 31.16 24.42
CA LEU A 577 -5.05 31.67 25.54
C LEU A 577 -5.55 30.55 26.45
N SER A 578 -5.73 29.33 25.91
CA SER A 578 -6.23 28.18 26.67
C SER A 578 -5.24 27.70 27.74
N VAL A 579 -3.94 27.97 27.58
CA VAL A 579 -2.88 27.64 28.57
C VAL A 579 -3.21 28.20 29.95
N ASN A 580 -3.80 29.39 29.99
CA ASN A 580 -4.16 30.08 31.24
C ASN A 580 -5.66 29.98 31.56
N SER A 581 -6.43 29.19 30.82
CA SER A 581 -7.90 29.15 30.92
C SER A 581 -8.45 27.72 30.81
N PRO A 582 -8.67 27.03 31.95
CA PRO A 582 -9.08 25.62 31.97
C PRO A 582 -10.41 25.34 31.25
N TRP A 583 -11.37 26.27 31.33
CA TRP A 583 -12.66 26.11 30.66
C TRP A 583 -12.53 26.25 29.14
N LEU A 584 -11.64 27.13 28.67
CA LEU A 584 -11.36 27.31 27.25
C LEU A 584 -10.59 26.10 26.71
N ALA A 585 -9.60 25.59 27.45
CA ALA A 585 -8.87 24.38 27.08
C ALA A 585 -9.81 23.18 26.93
N LYS A 586 -10.72 22.99 27.89
CA LYS A 586 -11.74 21.94 27.83
C LYS A 586 -12.69 22.12 26.65
N ALA A 587 -13.16 23.34 26.39
CA ALA A 587 -14.05 23.62 25.27
C ALA A 587 -13.36 23.36 23.92
N LEU A 588 -12.11 23.78 23.76
CA LEU A 588 -11.32 23.57 22.54
C LEU A 588 -10.97 22.08 22.36
N ALA A 589 -10.56 21.38 23.42
CA ALA A 589 -10.27 19.95 23.35
C ALA A 589 -11.50 19.15 22.93
N LYS A 590 -12.66 19.44 23.53
CA LYS A 590 -13.94 18.84 23.15
C LYS A 590 -14.33 19.16 21.70
N ALA A 591 -14.19 20.42 21.27
CA ALA A 591 -14.54 20.84 19.92
C ALA A 591 -13.67 20.18 18.84
N ASN A 592 -12.44 19.80 19.16
CA ASN A 592 -11.51 19.15 18.24
C ASN A 592 -11.41 17.63 18.46
N ASN A 593 -12.22 17.06 19.36
CA ASN A 593 -12.20 15.63 19.71
C ASN A 593 -10.78 15.13 20.09
N VAL A 594 -10.11 15.83 21.00
CA VAL A 594 -8.79 15.48 21.54
C VAL A 594 -8.82 15.47 23.07
N SER A 595 -7.84 14.83 23.70
CA SER A 595 -7.70 14.83 25.17
C SER A 595 -7.62 16.25 25.73
N GLU A 596 -8.31 16.51 26.85
CA GLU A 596 -8.23 17.79 27.60
C GLU A 596 -6.80 18.12 28.08
N ARG A 597 -5.90 17.11 28.08
CA ARG A 597 -4.51 17.22 28.52
C ARG A 597 -3.52 17.46 27.39
N ILE A 598 -3.98 17.48 26.13
CA ILE A 598 -3.10 17.75 24.99
C ILE A 598 -2.55 19.18 25.10
N ASP A 599 -1.30 19.36 24.68
CA ASP A 599 -0.75 20.70 24.49
C ASP A 599 -1.46 21.34 23.27
N LEU A 600 -2.55 22.07 23.55
CA LEU A 600 -3.37 22.70 22.50
C LEU A 600 -2.58 23.74 21.71
N GLU A 601 -1.58 24.39 22.29
CA GLU A 601 -0.75 25.37 21.59
C GLU A 601 0.17 24.66 20.58
N ALA A 602 0.86 23.60 21.01
CA ALA A 602 1.67 22.77 20.12
C ALA A 602 0.79 22.10 19.05
N ALA A 603 -0.36 21.55 19.43
CA ALA A 603 -1.31 20.94 18.51
C ALA A 603 -1.81 21.94 17.46
N ALA A 604 -2.11 23.19 17.86
CA ALA A 604 -2.52 24.23 16.91
C ALA A 604 -1.40 24.59 15.94
N LYS A 605 -0.13 24.69 16.39
CA LYS A 605 1.02 24.95 15.50
C LYS A 605 1.19 23.84 14.46
N ILE A 606 1.13 22.58 14.91
CA ILE A 606 1.24 21.40 14.04
C ILE A 606 0.07 21.37 13.06
N ALA A 607 -1.16 21.60 13.55
CA ALA A 607 -2.36 21.59 12.71
C ALA A 607 -2.28 22.58 11.56
N ILE A 608 -1.74 23.79 11.78
CA ILE A 608 -1.57 24.77 10.69
C ILE A 608 -0.62 24.24 9.62
N ALA A 609 0.50 23.64 10.02
CA ALA A 609 1.48 23.09 9.09
C ALA A 609 0.89 21.92 8.29
N VAL A 610 0.25 20.97 8.97
CA VAL A 610 -0.39 19.80 8.35
C VAL A 610 -1.52 20.25 7.42
N GLU A 611 -2.47 21.07 7.88
CA GLU A 611 -3.57 21.56 7.05
C GLU A 611 -3.10 22.32 5.81
N THR A 612 -2.07 23.16 5.95
CA THR A 612 -1.53 23.92 4.82
C THR A 612 -0.88 23.00 3.79
N LEU A 613 -0.16 21.97 4.25
CA LEU A 613 0.50 21.01 3.37
C LEU A 613 -0.51 20.08 2.69
N ASP A 614 -1.46 19.55 3.46
CA ASP A 614 -2.55 18.71 2.97
C ASP A 614 -3.39 19.47 1.94
N GLN A 615 -3.71 20.75 2.18
CA GLN A 615 -4.41 21.58 1.20
C GLN A 615 -3.63 21.69 -0.13
N ILE A 616 -2.32 21.97 -0.08
CA ILE A 616 -1.49 22.03 -1.30
C ILE A 616 -1.53 20.68 -2.04
N VAL A 617 -1.41 19.58 -1.30
CA VAL A 617 -1.40 18.23 -1.84
C VAL A 617 -2.74 17.87 -2.48
N GLU A 618 -3.85 18.07 -1.78
CA GLU A 618 -5.21 17.75 -2.23
C GLU A 618 -5.63 18.59 -3.42
N GLU A 619 -5.32 19.89 -3.42
CA GLU A 619 -5.61 20.78 -4.55
C GLU A 619 -4.89 20.34 -5.84
N ASN A 620 -3.61 19.97 -5.74
CA ASN A 620 -2.85 19.53 -6.91
C ASN A 620 -3.25 18.13 -7.38
N GLN A 621 -3.61 17.22 -6.47
CA GLN A 621 -4.16 15.92 -6.82
C GLN A 621 -5.52 16.06 -7.53
N SER A 622 -6.49 16.78 -6.94
CA SER A 622 -7.83 16.95 -7.51
C SER A 622 -7.77 17.58 -8.90
N GLN A 623 -6.96 18.64 -9.06
CA GLN A 623 -6.84 19.32 -10.36
C GLN A 623 -6.09 18.46 -11.40
N PHE A 624 -5.21 17.56 -10.98
CA PHE A 624 -4.65 16.54 -11.87
C PHE A 624 -5.72 15.56 -12.35
N GLU A 625 -6.54 15.03 -11.43
CA GLU A 625 -7.61 14.08 -11.77
C GLU A 625 -8.64 14.72 -12.72
N GLU A 626 -9.04 15.96 -12.44
CA GLU A 626 -9.92 16.75 -13.31
C GLU A 626 -9.29 17.00 -14.69
N ALA A 627 -8.00 17.37 -14.74
CA ALA A 627 -7.30 17.55 -16.00
C ALA A 627 -7.27 16.24 -16.79
N ARG A 628 -6.85 15.13 -16.19
CA ARG A 628 -6.79 13.81 -16.84
C ARG A 628 -8.14 13.38 -17.40
N SER A 629 -9.23 13.57 -16.63
CA SER A 629 -10.59 13.25 -17.10
C SER A 629 -10.99 14.07 -18.32
N THR A 630 -10.62 15.35 -18.37
CA THR A 630 -10.91 16.26 -19.49
C THR A 630 -10.26 15.79 -20.80
N PHE A 631 -9.08 15.17 -20.74
CA PHE A 631 -8.41 14.58 -21.92
C PHE A 631 -8.98 13.22 -22.33
N SER A 632 -9.62 12.47 -21.42
CA SER A 632 -10.11 11.10 -21.67
C SER A 632 -11.52 11.05 -22.25
N GLU A 633 -12.43 11.90 -21.77
CA GLU A 633 -13.85 11.91 -22.21
C GLU A 633 -14.05 12.28 -23.69
N GLU A 634 -13.09 12.95 -24.35
CA GLU A 634 -13.17 13.24 -25.79
C GLU A 634 -12.80 12.03 -26.68
N VAL A 635 -12.05 11.05 -26.14
CA VAL A 635 -11.76 9.80 -26.86
C VAL A 635 -13.00 8.89 -26.89
N GLU A 636 -13.81 8.93 -25.83
CA GLU A 636 -15.03 8.12 -25.68
C GLU A 636 -16.30 8.80 -26.24
N SER A 637 -16.20 10.01 -26.79
CA SER A 637 -17.35 10.68 -27.41
C SER A 637 -17.75 10.08 -28.77
N SER A 638 -18.20 8.82 -28.74
CA SER A 638 -19.23 8.32 -29.65
C SER A 638 -20.61 8.85 -29.20
N PRO A 639 -21.56 9.04 -30.12
CA PRO A 639 -22.85 9.68 -29.82
C PRO A 639 -23.71 8.75 -28.96
N GLY A 640 -23.63 8.88 -27.63
CA GLY A 640 -24.51 8.14 -26.71
C GLY A 640 -24.19 8.20 -25.22
N ALA A 641 -22.96 8.57 -24.81
CA ALA A 641 -22.59 8.49 -23.39
C ALA A 641 -23.22 9.62 -22.54
N LEU A 642 -24.03 9.20 -21.54
CA LEU A 642 -24.73 10.04 -20.58
C LEU A 642 -23.79 10.94 -19.77
N LYS A 643 -24.06 12.24 -19.86
CA LYS A 643 -23.40 13.34 -19.14
C LYS A 643 -23.31 13.08 -17.63
N LYS A 644 -22.08 12.95 -17.11
CA LYS A 644 -21.76 13.42 -15.76
C LYS A 644 -21.08 14.79 -15.87
N SER A 645 -21.81 15.79 -15.40
CA SER A 645 -21.51 17.21 -15.47
C SER A 645 -20.32 17.60 -14.57
N SER A 646 -19.15 17.85 -15.16
CA SER A 646 -18.31 18.96 -14.71
C SER A 646 -18.78 20.22 -15.45
N PRO A 647 -18.91 21.40 -14.80
CA PRO A 647 -19.37 22.60 -15.47
C PRO A 647 -18.38 22.93 -16.59
N GLU A 648 -18.83 23.00 -17.84
CA GLU A 648 -17.99 23.22 -19.04
C GLU A 648 -16.95 24.34 -18.90
N ARG A 649 -17.23 25.33 -18.05
CA ARG A 649 -16.31 26.40 -17.66
C ARG A 649 -15.02 25.90 -16.98
N GLN A 650 -15.10 24.92 -16.07
CA GLN A 650 -13.91 24.32 -15.44
C GLN A 650 -13.07 23.57 -16.48
N ARG A 651 -13.71 22.85 -17.41
CA ARG A 651 -13.02 22.17 -18.51
C ARG A 651 -12.32 23.16 -19.43
N ALA A 652 -12.99 24.27 -19.79
CA ALA A 652 -12.39 25.33 -20.59
C ALA A 652 -11.15 25.93 -19.90
N MET A 653 -11.21 26.19 -18.60
CA MET A 653 -10.06 26.67 -17.83
C MET A 653 -8.91 25.66 -17.77
N LEU A 654 -9.20 24.37 -17.64
CA LEU A 654 -8.17 23.32 -17.65
C LEU A 654 -7.52 23.18 -19.03
N ARG A 655 -8.29 23.31 -20.11
CA ARG A 655 -7.78 23.34 -21.49
C ARG A 655 -6.90 24.55 -21.75
N GLU A 656 -7.29 25.72 -21.26
CA GLU A 656 -6.47 26.93 -21.33
C GLU A 656 -5.16 26.76 -20.55
N ARG A 657 -5.24 26.24 -19.31
CA ARG A 657 -4.07 25.98 -18.48
C ARG A 657 -3.07 25.02 -19.12
N HIS A 658 -3.58 23.99 -19.79
CA HIS A 658 -2.78 22.95 -20.45
C HIS A 658 -2.79 23.09 -21.98
N GLN A 659 -2.91 24.31 -22.51
CA GLN A 659 -3.15 24.55 -23.95
C GLN A 659 -2.11 23.88 -24.85
N GLN A 660 -0.84 23.90 -24.47
CA GLN A 660 0.23 23.26 -25.24
C GLN A 660 0.07 21.73 -25.27
N LEU A 661 -0.17 21.11 -24.11
CA LEU A 661 -0.44 19.66 -24.03
C LEU A 661 -1.72 19.30 -24.78
N TRP A 662 -2.72 20.16 -24.72
CA TRP A 662 -3.99 20.00 -25.44
C TRP A 662 -3.78 20.00 -26.96
N GLN A 663 -3.02 20.96 -27.49
CA GLN A 663 -2.70 21.01 -28.92
C GLN A 663 -1.93 19.77 -29.38
N LEU A 664 -0.89 19.37 -28.63
CA LEU A 664 -0.10 18.19 -28.97
C LEU A 664 -0.92 16.89 -28.85
N TRP A 665 -1.84 16.80 -27.89
CA TRP A 665 -2.77 15.69 -27.75
C TRP A 665 -3.72 15.58 -28.95
N GLN A 666 -4.37 16.69 -29.34
CA GLN A 666 -5.26 16.71 -30.51
C GLN A 666 -4.53 16.37 -31.81
N GLN A 667 -3.24 16.71 -31.91
CA GLN A 667 -2.39 16.37 -33.06
C GLN A 667 -1.84 14.94 -33.00
N SER A 668 -2.24 14.12 -32.00
CA SER A 668 -1.71 12.77 -31.77
C SER A 668 -0.18 12.72 -31.62
N GLN A 669 0.43 13.83 -31.19
CA GLN A 669 1.87 13.96 -30.93
C GLN A 669 2.25 13.56 -29.51
N LEU A 670 1.28 13.55 -28.58
CA LEU A 670 1.46 13.02 -27.24
C LEU A 670 0.82 11.65 -27.10
N THR A 671 1.55 10.75 -26.45
CA THR A 671 0.99 9.50 -25.97
C THR A 671 0.21 9.73 -24.67
N PRO A 672 -0.81 8.93 -24.31
CA PRO A 672 -1.52 9.03 -23.04
C PRO A 672 -0.56 9.01 -21.84
N ARG A 673 0.53 8.23 -21.93
CA ARG A 673 1.58 8.22 -20.92
C ARG A 673 2.40 9.50 -20.90
N GLN A 674 2.81 10.02 -22.06
CA GLN A 674 3.52 11.30 -22.11
C GLN A 674 2.65 12.39 -21.53
N LEU A 675 1.39 12.50 -21.97
CA LEU A 675 0.41 13.41 -21.38
C LEU A 675 0.31 13.24 -19.86
N ARG A 676 0.11 12.00 -19.36
CA ARG A 676 0.07 11.71 -17.92
C ARG A 676 1.33 12.17 -17.20
N ARG A 677 2.51 11.89 -17.76
CA ARG A 677 3.81 12.28 -17.19
C ARG A 677 3.96 13.79 -17.14
N GLU A 678 3.66 14.49 -18.22
CA GLU A 678 3.72 15.95 -18.29
C GLU A 678 2.73 16.58 -17.29
N LEU A 679 1.51 16.03 -17.18
CA LEU A 679 0.54 16.46 -16.17
C LEU A 679 1.03 16.22 -14.73
N VAL A 680 1.54 15.02 -14.42
CA VAL A 680 2.13 14.74 -13.09
C VAL A 680 3.27 15.71 -12.79
N GLN A 681 4.22 15.88 -13.71
CA GLN A 681 5.34 16.82 -13.53
C GLN A 681 4.90 18.27 -13.36
N TYR A 682 3.84 18.68 -14.05
CA TYR A 682 3.25 20.01 -13.88
C TYR A 682 2.70 20.20 -12.47
N TYR A 683 1.83 19.28 -12.01
CA TYR A 683 1.18 19.40 -10.70
C TYR A 683 2.13 19.15 -9.52
N VAL A 684 3.19 18.35 -9.70
CA VAL A 684 4.30 18.26 -8.74
C VAL A 684 5.00 19.61 -8.64
N ARG A 685 5.51 20.18 -9.75
CA ARG A 685 6.22 21.47 -9.73
C ARG A 685 5.39 22.60 -9.13
N ARG A 686 4.11 22.69 -9.51
CA ARG A 686 3.20 23.66 -8.92
C ARG A 686 3.00 23.46 -7.41
N GLY A 687 2.93 22.20 -6.96
CA GLY A 687 2.89 21.87 -5.54
C GLY A 687 4.17 22.26 -4.81
N GLU A 688 5.34 22.00 -5.39
CA GLU A 688 6.65 22.41 -4.87
C GLU A 688 6.76 23.94 -4.73
N GLU A 689 6.33 24.69 -5.75
CA GLU A 689 6.25 26.15 -5.73
C GLU A 689 5.32 26.66 -4.62
N ALA A 690 4.16 26.03 -4.45
CA ALA A 690 3.23 26.35 -3.37
C ALA A 690 3.84 26.06 -1.99
N VAL A 691 4.56 24.94 -1.83
CA VAL A 691 5.29 24.62 -0.60
C VAL A 691 6.33 25.70 -0.31
N MET A 692 7.15 26.09 -1.29
CA MET A 692 8.14 27.15 -1.13
C MET A 692 7.49 28.47 -0.71
N SER A 693 6.40 28.86 -1.36
CA SER A 693 5.66 30.09 -1.07
C SER A 693 4.97 30.08 0.30
N ARG A 694 4.53 28.93 0.81
CA ARG A 694 3.75 28.86 2.06
C ARG A 694 4.60 28.54 3.29
N PHE A 695 5.77 27.93 3.10
CA PHE A 695 6.64 27.47 4.20
C PHE A 695 8.08 27.99 4.17
N PHE A 696 8.61 28.47 3.04
CA PHE A 696 10.07 28.72 2.91
C PHE A 696 10.39 30.04 2.18
N GLN A 697 9.52 31.05 2.28
CA GLN A 697 9.75 32.34 1.63
C GLN A 697 11.10 32.96 2.05
N GLU A 698 11.91 33.33 1.07
CA GLU A 698 13.10 34.14 1.27
C GLU A 698 12.65 35.59 1.53
N THR A 699 13.10 36.17 2.64
CA THR A 699 13.05 37.63 2.78
C THR A 699 13.97 38.20 1.71
N SER A 700 13.44 38.94 0.74
CA SER A 700 14.28 39.87 -0.01
C SER A 700 15.04 40.73 1.01
N PRO A 701 16.37 40.85 0.89
CA PRO A 701 17.19 41.59 1.84
C PRO A 701 16.77 43.06 1.97
#